data_AF-A0A847TAL5-F1
#
_entry.id   AF-A0A847TAL5-F1
#
_cell.length_a   1.000
_cell.length_b   1.000
_cell.length_c   1.000
_cell.angle_alpha   90.00
_cell.angle_beta   90.00
_cell.angle_gamma   90.00
#
_symmetry.space_group_name_H-M   'P 1'
#
loop_
_entity.id
_entity.type
_entity.pdbx_description
1 polymer ?
#
loop_
_entity_poly.entity_id
_entity_poly.type
_entity_poly.pdbx_seq_one_letter_code
_entity_poly.pdbx_strand_id
1 'polypeptide(L)'
;MPHIFHTNLSDKLPGEDYWVYIAGEKHPLIEHTPESRSKARMEHPSLAHLEDTALTHYTPHAVHIQQGTVIRYSIRHQNKTNTLPGKSGIHHVDILVVPNETADGESMLNKRPGVKVKHSDYETTAQTLIRHHGDLNTKDATIAGYILEHMDQFKAPITYGLIQTLVDAMRAAGPPAVNSGWANYQNFDTSSMGEQQLLIPTTDIMKAAGDAMTAVQISTKNDVRLKGTSWTLQEGTSVKSAGDNGEMAAGIYMPASLKARTRKDDHWTAALANTDPTYGLETSINVIDSGKRQVEITMTNTYIRCLAAYIQFVDADGNTMNTPDWQPDDGGMSAEIVADLQLDYDDLRFIGWISPIDTIFGVPDTKFPGTLTVNVTFPEGAVSANIYGCGLGTGKNHYPKSAVIGGVTTAMLNFVLPSIFLGVGVAGQTWKPAYDLFNDSKFIAAALAIGITYFGGDFLYVGLVDKKMNWVEFSTIGQIIFDKAVTKLLVWCEKQIVEGEIEDEIPFAGWAMIAVNIAADVAQMSQTIVEVVDSPWMISNSISTTITSTLTIHPDPRHISFPAVPSGSKASYVAKMIYLDQNRPSVTSSQVALDPSSYPATLSASFENTLGGKVKFEVDFYIDNWTAGKATTGELENDEQHTASIILYLVQVPIPLNSKSVYTHTAILGYSGQYSWMQQSFPPTGTLSNADNSQTGNAISEWMGLAISQRHGMIGLSWKAAGLGITDCFNHADGQLYAFQNVNIPGTDMNAVKFPTCALSGLSHLIYDSFPPKFQMDNGNFVLENNLPVPDPKFPDLGNYYIDPRKSDNGLDTDGGYHLRKVILDDNSPTFDMSAGQNSYGRFPYFPDSVTLHPSKHIIGVNQKYCKMMITPLAADPGLADNNIPLARAFAGKALNFNGSGGRPGLLFIPIAVTCSHDGTILVLEQVASSGFNLARIQAFDLNGNPVSCFSGENGASPTLSLPSNATYLDVAAVGDNCSTFLFILYYNNSGTATSDYNMTIYQYGKGAPAGNLLVTTPNIPAAKINVDMWHTLYTLNWQMTQDSSGHNAGPGAAPGRTVPSVSEWLPPIPQ
;
A
#
# COMPACT_ATOMS: atom_id res chain seq x y z
N MET A 1 -10.47 25.27 46.87
CA MET A 1 -10.97 26.58 46.39
C MET A 1 -12.37 26.84 46.98
N PRO A 2 -12.59 27.96 47.68
CA PRO A 2 -13.88 28.30 48.30
C PRO A 2 -14.92 28.78 47.27
N HIS A 3 -16.15 28.26 47.36
CA HIS A 3 -17.27 28.58 46.47
C HIS A 3 -18.53 28.98 47.27
N ILE A 4 -19.23 30.02 46.85
CA ILE A 4 -20.62 30.30 47.27
C ILE A 4 -21.54 29.82 46.15
N PHE A 5 -22.50 28.98 46.51
CA PHE A 5 -23.53 28.53 45.59
C PHE A 5 -24.73 29.47 45.68
N HIS A 6 -25.18 29.96 44.54
CA HIS A 6 -26.45 30.64 44.34
C HIS A 6 -27.38 29.72 43.54
N THR A 7 -28.69 29.90 43.67
CA THR A 7 -29.64 29.12 42.88
C THR A 7 -30.95 29.85 42.61
N ASN A 8 -31.56 29.54 41.46
CA ASN A 8 -32.93 29.86 41.18
C ASN A 8 -33.88 28.77 41.74
N LEU A 9 -34.50 29.08 42.87
CA LEU A 9 -35.60 28.34 43.47
C LEU A 9 -36.91 29.17 43.48
N SER A 10 -37.21 29.87 42.39
CA SER A 10 -38.46 30.63 42.23
C SER A 10 -39.72 29.74 42.24
N ASP A 11 -39.56 28.47 41.86
CA ASP A 11 -40.57 27.42 41.78
C ASP A 11 -40.46 26.41 42.96
N LYS A 12 -39.88 26.83 44.10
CA LYS A 12 -39.72 25.96 45.27
C LYS A 12 -41.05 25.42 45.79
N LEU A 13 -41.02 24.18 46.26
CA LEU A 13 -42.15 23.55 46.95
C LEU A 13 -42.39 24.28 48.28
N PRO A 14 -43.63 24.76 48.55
CA PRO A 14 -43.91 25.53 49.75
C PRO A 14 -43.72 24.71 51.04
N GLY A 15 -43.00 25.28 52.01
CA GLY A 15 -42.82 24.68 53.34
C GLY A 15 -41.64 23.71 53.48
N GLU A 16 -40.84 23.51 52.42
CA GLU A 16 -39.67 22.63 52.45
C GLU A 16 -38.34 23.38 52.67
N ASP A 17 -37.37 22.71 53.30
CA ASP A 17 -36.01 23.24 53.51
C ASP A 17 -35.10 22.80 52.38
N TYR A 18 -34.30 23.71 51.83
CA TYR A 18 -33.42 23.46 50.68
C TYR A 18 -31.93 23.47 51.07
N TRP A 19 -31.11 22.68 50.36
CA TRP A 19 -29.65 22.63 50.53
C TRP A 19 -28.90 22.24 49.26
N VAL A 20 -27.64 22.65 49.19
CA VAL A 20 -26.65 22.08 48.26
C VAL A 20 -26.15 20.78 48.87
N TYR A 21 -26.18 19.69 48.10
CA TYR A 21 -25.53 18.43 48.43
C TYR A 21 -24.38 18.17 47.45
N ILE A 22 -23.14 18.24 47.96
CA ILE A 22 -21.88 18.17 47.20
C ILE A 22 -20.82 17.47 48.04
N ALA A 23 -19.94 16.67 47.42
CA ALA A 23 -18.85 15.93 48.10
C ALA A 23 -19.27 15.03 49.28
N GLY A 24 -20.56 14.68 49.39
CA GLY A 24 -21.13 13.93 50.52
C GLY A 24 -21.67 14.81 51.66
N GLU A 25 -21.45 16.13 51.61
CA GLU A 25 -21.86 17.09 52.63
C GLU A 25 -23.14 17.85 52.24
N LYS A 26 -23.84 18.37 53.26
CA LYS A 26 -25.08 19.16 53.14
C LYS A 26 -24.82 20.59 53.60
N HIS A 27 -25.01 21.57 52.71
CA HIS A 27 -24.87 23.00 53.03
C HIS A 27 -26.22 23.71 52.82
N PRO A 28 -26.80 24.34 53.86
CA PRO A 28 -28.13 24.94 53.77
C PRO A 28 -28.18 26.09 52.76
N LEU A 29 -29.31 26.23 52.08
CA LEU A 29 -29.63 27.37 51.24
C LEU A 29 -30.57 28.31 51.99
N ILE A 30 -30.25 29.60 52.00
CA ILE A 30 -31.07 30.66 52.59
C ILE A 30 -31.54 31.63 51.51
N GLU A 31 -32.71 32.21 51.70
CA GLU A 31 -33.32 33.13 50.74
C GLU A 31 -32.56 34.47 50.70
N HIS A 32 -32.46 35.05 49.51
CA HIS A 32 -31.82 36.34 49.28
C HIS A 32 -32.74 37.51 49.68
N THR A 33 -32.25 38.39 50.55
CA THR A 33 -32.80 39.75 50.74
C THR A 33 -32.25 40.71 49.67
N PRO A 34 -32.88 41.88 49.42
CA PRO A 34 -32.38 42.89 48.50
C PRO A 34 -30.91 43.30 48.78
N GLU A 35 -30.55 43.43 50.05
CA GLU A 35 -29.19 43.77 50.49
C GLU A 35 -28.20 42.65 50.13
N SER A 36 -28.59 41.39 50.34
CA SER A 36 -27.72 40.25 50.01
C SER A 36 -27.57 40.01 48.50
N ARG A 37 -28.59 40.32 47.67
CA ARG A 37 -28.44 40.33 46.20
C ARG A 37 -27.52 41.44 45.74
N SER A 38 -27.73 42.66 46.25
CA SER A 38 -26.89 43.81 45.92
C SER A 38 -25.42 43.54 46.28
N LYS A 39 -25.18 43.00 47.48
CA LYS A 39 -23.85 42.55 47.92
C LYS A 39 -23.28 41.46 47.00
N ALA A 40 -24.04 40.40 46.69
CA ALA A 40 -23.56 39.31 45.83
C ALA A 40 -23.18 39.80 44.42
N ARG A 41 -23.98 40.68 43.80
CA ARG A 41 -23.66 41.28 42.49
C ARG A 41 -22.44 42.21 42.55
N MET A 42 -22.23 42.91 43.67
CA MET A 42 -21.07 43.79 43.89
C MET A 42 -19.78 42.99 44.11
N GLU A 43 -19.83 41.92 44.89
CA GLU A 43 -18.68 41.04 45.15
C GLU A 43 -18.36 40.14 43.94
N HIS A 44 -19.38 39.80 43.14
CA HIS A 44 -19.27 38.90 41.99
C HIS A 44 -20.01 39.47 40.76
N PRO A 45 -19.33 40.29 39.92
CA PRO A 45 -19.93 40.92 38.74
C PRO A 45 -20.55 39.94 37.73
N SER A 46 -20.15 38.67 37.74
CA SER A 46 -20.77 37.61 36.93
C SER A 46 -22.26 37.39 37.25
N LEU A 47 -22.74 37.80 38.42
CA LEU A 47 -24.16 37.72 38.80
C LEU A 47 -24.98 38.96 38.38
N ALA A 48 -24.34 40.00 37.81
CA ALA A 48 -25.00 41.27 37.51
C ALA A 48 -26.08 41.17 36.40
N HIS A 49 -25.97 40.17 35.52
CA HIS A 49 -26.94 39.91 34.44
C HIS A 49 -28.18 39.10 34.90
N LEU A 50 -28.16 38.57 36.14
CA LEU A 50 -29.27 37.77 36.67
C LEU A 50 -30.30 38.68 37.31
N GLU A 51 -31.55 38.56 36.87
CA GLU A 51 -32.71 39.21 37.48
C GLU A 51 -32.94 38.78 38.94
N ASP A 52 -33.62 39.62 39.73
CA ASP A 52 -33.94 39.32 41.14
C ASP A 52 -34.75 38.02 41.31
N THR A 53 -35.58 37.69 40.32
CA THR A 53 -36.37 36.45 40.24
C THR A 53 -35.54 35.21 39.92
N ALA A 54 -34.31 35.36 39.41
CA ALA A 54 -33.39 34.27 39.12
C ALA A 54 -32.33 34.07 40.23
N LEU A 55 -32.09 35.09 41.06
CA LEU A 55 -31.11 35.07 42.16
C LEU A 55 -31.82 34.95 43.52
N THR A 56 -32.44 33.79 43.78
CA THR A 56 -33.40 33.67 44.91
C THR A 56 -32.81 33.09 46.19
N HIS A 57 -31.85 32.15 46.15
CA HIS A 57 -31.23 31.58 47.36
C HIS A 57 -29.71 31.41 47.22
N TYR A 58 -29.00 31.33 48.34
CA TYR A 58 -27.55 31.10 48.39
C TYR A 58 -27.06 30.35 49.64
N THR A 59 -25.83 29.82 49.60
CA THR A 59 -25.15 29.25 50.77
C THR A 59 -24.53 30.34 51.64
N PRO A 60 -24.82 30.42 52.95
CA PRO A 60 -24.32 31.50 53.83
C PRO A 60 -22.82 31.45 54.12
N HIS A 61 -22.17 30.31 53.85
CA HIS A 61 -20.75 30.07 54.05
C HIS A 61 -20.15 29.46 52.78
N ALA A 62 -18.88 29.76 52.52
CA ALA A 62 -18.19 29.22 51.36
C ALA A 62 -17.87 27.74 51.56
N VAL A 63 -18.20 26.93 50.55
CA VAL A 63 -17.94 25.50 50.49
C VAL A 63 -16.57 25.27 49.85
N HIS A 64 -15.71 24.46 50.47
CA HIS A 64 -14.35 24.21 50.00
C HIS A 64 -14.31 22.97 49.09
N ILE A 65 -14.01 23.17 47.81
CA ILE A 65 -13.89 22.09 46.81
C ILE A 65 -12.41 21.94 46.38
N GLN A 66 -11.95 20.71 46.17
CA GLN A 66 -10.59 20.39 45.74
C GLN A 66 -10.33 20.87 44.29
N GLN A 67 -9.14 21.40 44.00
CA GLN A 67 -8.72 21.76 42.64
C GLN A 67 -8.50 20.51 41.76
N GLY A 68 -8.61 20.68 40.45
CA GLY A 68 -8.48 19.58 39.49
C GLY A 68 -9.64 18.59 39.50
N THR A 69 -10.80 18.95 40.09
CA THR A 69 -11.94 18.04 40.23
C THR A 69 -13.14 18.44 39.36
N VAL A 70 -13.85 17.43 38.88
CA VAL A 70 -15.19 17.56 38.29
C VAL A 70 -16.17 16.87 39.23
N ILE A 71 -17.12 17.62 39.78
CA ILE A 71 -18.02 17.12 40.81
C ILE A 71 -19.48 17.45 40.50
N ARG A 72 -20.30 16.40 40.40
CA ARG A 72 -21.75 16.53 40.37
C ARG A 72 -22.25 16.94 41.76
N TYR A 73 -23.13 17.92 41.80
CA TYR A 73 -23.90 18.26 42.99
C TYR A 73 -25.39 18.33 42.68
N SER A 74 -26.19 18.45 43.73
CA SER A 74 -27.65 18.53 43.62
C SER A 74 -28.18 19.56 44.59
N ILE A 75 -29.16 20.35 44.14
CA ILE A 75 -30.00 21.15 45.01
C ILE A 75 -31.11 20.24 45.49
N ARG A 76 -31.13 19.93 46.78
CA ARG A 76 -32.06 18.98 47.41
C ARG A 76 -32.98 19.69 48.38
N HIS A 77 -34.11 19.06 48.65
CA HIS A 77 -35.13 19.56 49.56
C HIS A 77 -35.64 18.48 50.51
N GLN A 78 -36.19 18.87 51.65
CA GLN A 78 -36.76 17.95 52.63
C GLN A 78 -38.24 17.77 52.34
N ASN A 79 -38.66 16.52 52.14
CA ASN A 79 -40.05 16.13 51.92
C ASN A 79 -40.89 16.28 53.22
N LYS A 80 -41.07 17.52 53.69
CA LYS A 80 -41.87 17.84 54.88
C LYS A 80 -43.37 17.74 54.61
N THR A 81 -43.76 17.96 53.35
CA THR A 81 -45.14 17.96 52.86
C THR A 81 -45.66 16.58 52.47
N ASN A 82 -44.83 15.53 52.55
CA ASN A 82 -45.12 14.17 52.09
C ASN A 82 -45.60 14.10 50.63
N THR A 83 -45.13 15.02 49.79
CA THR A 83 -45.41 15.10 48.35
C THR A 83 -44.59 14.10 47.53
N LEU A 84 -43.52 13.53 48.12
CA LEU A 84 -42.64 12.54 47.49
C LEU A 84 -42.65 11.18 48.22
N PRO A 85 -42.26 10.07 47.56
CA PRO A 85 -42.14 8.76 48.22
C PRO A 85 -40.91 8.60 49.13
N GLY A 86 -39.90 9.48 49.04
CA GLY A 86 -38.65 9.41 49.82
C GLY A 86 -38.47 10.52 50.86
N LYS A 87 -37.43 10.44 51.71
CA LYS A 87 -37.17 11.43 52.78
C LYS A 87 -36.70 12.82 52.30
N SER A 88 -36.28 12.94 51.04
CA SER A 88 -35.79 14.18 50.42
C SER A 88 -35.90 14.11 48.90
N GLY A 89 -36.22 15.22 48.24
CA GLY A 89 -36.21 15.34 46.78
C GLY A 89 -34.95 16.00 46.21
N ILE A 90 -34.93 16.15 44.89
CA ILE A 90 -33.88 16.79 44.09
C ILE A 90 -34.57 17.79 43.16
N HIS A 91 -34.24 19.06 43.29
CA HIS A 91 -34.85 20.15 42.52
C HIS A 91 -34.05 20.46 41.25
N HIS A 92 -32.74 20.73 41.42
CA HIS A 92 -31.77 20.96 40.34
C HIS A 92 -30.58 20.02 40.50
N VAL A 93 -29.90 19.75 39.38
CA VAL A 93 -28.69 18.91 39.32
C VAL A 93 -27.67 19.62 38.45
N ASP A 94 -26.44 19.72 38.93
CA ASP A 94 -25.40 20.51 38.25
C ASP A 94 -24.02 19.82 38.38
N ILE A 95 -23.07 20.18 37.53
CA ILE A 95 -21.69 19.70 37.55
C ILE A 95 -20.74 20.89 37.66
N LEU A 96 -20.11 21.02 38.83
CA LEU A 96 -19.04 21.99 39.04
C LEU A 96 -17.72 21.43 38.48
N VAL A 97 -17.00 22.27 37.72
CA VAL A 97 -15.64 22.01 37.25
C VAL A 97 -14.72 22.97 37.99
N VAL A 98 -13.71 22.45 38.69
CA VAL A 98 -12.72 23.26 39.42
C VAL A 98 -11.34 23.02 38.78
N PRO A 99 -10.85 23.93 37.92
CA PRO A 99 -9.55 23.78 37.27
C PRO A 99 -8.38 23.69 38.26
N ASN A 100 -7.24 23.20 37.77
CA ASN A 100 -5.95 23.45 38.40
C ASN A 100 -5.56 24.93 38.20
N GLU A 101 -4.83 25.52 39.14
CA GLU A 101 -4.21 26.84 38.91
C GLU A 101 -3.07 26.67 37.90
N THR A 102 -3.13 27.38 36.79
CA THR A 102 -2.09 27.35 35.74
C THR A 102 -0.88 28.18 36.17
N ALA A 103 0.32 27.74 35.77
CA ALA A 103 1.58 28.43 36.08
C ALA A 103 1.64 29.87 35.53
N ASP A 104 0.88 30.19 34.48
CA ASP A 104 0.80 31.54 33.91
C ASP A 104 0.12 32.58 34.84
N GLY A 105 -0.42 32.14 35.98
CA GLY A 105 -0.98 33.00 37.03
C GLY A 105 0.04 33.82 37.83
N GLU A 106 1.35 33.58 37.68
CA GLU A 106 2.39 34.25 38.49
C GLU A 106 2.43 35.79 38.35
N SER A 107 1.86 36.37 37.29
CA SER A 107 1.74 37.84 37.17
C SER A 107 0.71 38.48 38.11
N MET A 108 -0.11 37.69 38.83
CA MET A 108 -1.20 38.16 39.71
C MET A 108 -0.96 37.85 41.20
N LEU A 109 0.31 37.76 41.61
CA LEU A 109 0.84 37.39 42.95
C LEU A 109 0.39 38.24 44.18
N ASN A 110 -0.66 39.08 44.07
CA ASN A 110 -1.12 39.97 45.15
C ASN A 110 -2.63 39.95 45.43
N LYS A 111 -3.38 38.94 44.99
CA LYS A 111 -4.76 38.71 45.46
C LYS A 111 -4.93 37.28 45.97
N ARG A 112 -5.32 37.15 47.25
CA ARG A 112 -5.83 35.90 47.83
C ARG A 112 -6.89 35.30 46.88
N PRO A 113 -6.97 33.97 46.70
CA PRO A 113 -7.97 33.37 45.83
C PRO A 113 -9.37 33.77 46.30
N GLY A 114 -9.98 34.70 45.57
CA GLY A 114 -11.30 35.23 45.89
C GLY A 114 -12.32 34.10 45.86
N VAL A 115 -13.29 34.17 46.79
CA VAL A 115 -14.42 33.25 46.83
C VAL A 115 -15.07 33.22 45.44
N LYS A 116 -15.22 32.03 44.87
CA LYS A 116 -15.85 31.84 43.57
C LYS A 116 -17.36 31.74 43.74
N VAL A 117 -18.12 32.03 42.70
CA VAL A 117 -19.56 31.79 42.67
C VAL A 117 -19.92 30.73 41.65
N LYS A 118 -20.97 29.97 41.96
CA LYS A 118 -21.65 29.09 41.01
C LYS A 118 -23.16 29.29 41.18
N HIS A 119 -23.84 29.63 40.09
CA HIS A 119 -25.30 29.71 40.05
C HIS A 119 -25.87 28.41 39.48
N SER A 120 -27.02 27.96 40.00
CA SER A 120 -27.71 26.72 39.63
C SER A 120 -29.19 27.00 39.31
N ASP A 121 -29.67 26.50 38.18
CA ASP A 121 -30.96 26.84 37.58
C ASP A 121 -31.37 25.79 36.52
N TYR A 122 -32.36 26.11 35.68
CA TYR A 122 -32.76 25.26 34.56
C TYR A 122 -31.72 25.16 33.45
N GLU A 123 -30.94 26.21 33.15
CA GLU A 123 -29.87 26.15 32.13
C GLU A 123 -28.75 25.19 32.52
N THR A 124 -28.24 25.36 33.73
CA THR A 124 -27.20 24.48 34.27
C THR A 124 -27.69 23.05 34.50
N THR A 125 -28.99 22.86 34.80
CA THR A 125 -29.62 21.53 34.85
C THR A 125 -29.76 20.91 33.45
N ALA A 126 -30.11 21.69 32.42
CA ALA A 126 -30.18 21.25 31.02
C ALA A 126 -28.79 20.87 30.47
N GLN A 127 -27.78 21.72 30.69
CA GLN A 127 -26.38 21.42 30.39
C GLN A 127 -25.93 20.13 31.09
N THR A 128 -26.32 19.94 32.35
CA THR A 128 -25.98 18.74 33.13
C THR A 128 -26.70 17.49 32.63
N LEU A 129 -27.96 17.58 32.20
CA LEU A 129 -28.67 16.50 31.54
C LEU A 129 -27.93 16.06 30.26
N ILE A 130 -27.42 17.00 29.47
CA ILE A 130 -26.62 16.71 28.29
C ILE A 130 -25.27 16.06 28.67
N ARG A 131 -24.56 16.62 29.66
CA ARG A 131 -23.28 16.08 30.16
C ARG A 131 -23.36 14.71 30.84
N HIS A 132 -24.55 14.20 31.16
CA HIS A 132 -24.73 12.82 31.66
C HIS A 132 -24.57 11.75 30.58
N HIS A 133 -24.51 12.12 29.29
CA HIS A 133 -24.14 11.18 28.24
C HIS A 133 -22.71 10.65 28.42
N GLY A 134 -22.50 9.34 28.19
CA GLY A 134 -21.21 8.68 28.43
C GLY A 134 -20.01 9.40 27.79
N ASP A 135 -20.13 9.75 26.51
CA ASP A 135 -19.12 10.49 25.75
C ASP A 135 -18.80 11.92 26.23
N LEU A 136 -19.68 12.53 27.03
CA LEU A 136 -19.58 13.92 27.49
C LEU A 136 -19.26 14.03 28.99
N ASN A 137 -19.19 12.90 29.68
CA ASN A 137 -18.93 12.79 31.11
C ASN A 137 -17.45 12.45 31.35
N THR A 138 -16.76 13.27 32.14
CA THR A 138 -15.33 13.07 32.45
C THR A 138 -15.01 13.59 33.85
N LYS A 139 -13.99 12.99 34.47
CA LYS A 139 -13.45 13.41 35.77
C LYS A 139 -12.27 14.39 35.65
N ASP A 140 -11.69 14.53 34.46
CA ASP A 140 -10.62 15.49 34.20
C ASP A 140 -11.19 16.91 34.07
N ALA A 141 -10.71 17.84 34.90
CA ALA A 141 -11.23 19.21 34.95
C ALA A 141 -10.89 20.03 33.71
N THR A 142 -9.80 19.72 33.00
CA THR A 142 -9.40 20.40 31.76
C THR A 142 -10.30 19.95 30.60
N ILE A 143 -10.48 18.64 30.45
CA ILE A 143 -11.37 18.04 29.44
C ILE A 143 -12.83 18.46 29.68
N ALA A 144 -13.29 18.48 30.94
CA ALA A 144 -14.61 18.99 31.29
C ALA A 144 -14.77 20.49 30.97
N GLY A 145 -13.70 21.28 31.16
CA GLY A 145 -13.65 22.68 30.75
C GLY A 145 -13.84 22.85 29.24
N TYR A 146 -13.12 22.08 28.42
CA TYR A 146 -13.30 22.08 26.97
C TYR A 146 -14.71 21.66 26.56
N ILE A 147 -15.30 20.62 27.16
CA ILE A 147 -16.68 20.19 26.86
C ILE A 147 -17.70 21.30 27.15
N LEU A 148 -17.51 22.10 28.21
CA LEU A 148 -18.38 23.24 28.50
C LEU A 148 -18.29 24.37 27.45
N GLU A 149 -17.17 24.51 26.73
CA GLU A 149 -17.07 25.48 25.62
C GLU A 149 -18.01 25.15 24.46
N HIS A 150 -18.36 23.87 24.28
CA HIS A 150 -19.34 23.41 23.28
C HIS A 150 -20.80 23.69 23.70
N MET A 151 -21.01 24.17 24.93
CA MET A 151 -22.31 24.56 25.48
C MET A 151 -22.39 26.07 25.81
N ASP A 152 -21.33 26.83 25.53
CA ASP A 152 -21.23 28.25 25.91
C ASP A 152 -21.90 29.17 24.87
N GLN A 153 -22.57 30.22 25.35
CA GLN A 153 -23.35 31.14 24.52
C GLN A 153 -22.52 31.93 23.49
N PHE A 154 -21.23 32.14 23.74
CA PHE A 154 -20.34 32.91 22.87
C PHE A 154 -19.46 32.01 22.01
N LYS A 155 -19.03 30.85 22.52
CA LYS A 155 -18.17 29.89 21.81
C LYS A 155 -18.97 28.91 20.94
N ALA A 156 -20.22 28.61 21.31
CA ALA A 156 -21.09 27.66 20.60
C ALA A 156 -22.55 28.19 20.48
N PRO A 157 -22.78 29.40 19.93
CA PRO A 157 -24.09 30.08 19.96
C PRO A 157 -25.24 29.27 19.33
N ILE A 158 -24.96 28.49 18.29
CA ILE A 158 -25.96 27.61 17.65
C ILE A 158 -26.40 26.50 18.61
N THR A 159 -25.42 25.82 19.23
CA THR A 159 -25.67 24.76 20.21
C THR A 159 -26.36 25.32 21.45
N TYR A 160 -25.96 26.51 21.91
CA TYR A 160 -26.59 27.21 23.01
C TYR A 160 -28.06 27.55 22.73
N GLY A 161 -28.42 27.94 21.51
CA GLY A 161 -29.83 28.13 21.11
C GLY A 161 -30.69 26.87 21.26
N LEU A 162 -30.14 25.70 20.92
CA LEU A 162 -30.80 24.40 21.16
C LEU A 162 -30.91 24.08 22.66
N ILE A 163 -29.88 24.40 23.45
CA ILE A 163 -29.92 24.26 24.91
C ILE A 163 -31.01 25.16 25.50
N GLN A 164 -31.15 26.42 25.05
CA GLN A 164 -32.23 27.30 25.52
C GLN A 164 -33.64 26.78 25.18
N THR A 165 -33.80 26.11 24.03
CA THR A 165 -35.07 25.44 23.69
C THR A 165 -35.39 24.30 24.67
N LEU A 166 -34.39 23.52 25.09
CA LEU A 166 -34.54 22.53 26.17
C LEU A 166 -34.85 23.21 27.51
N VAL A 167 -34.18 24.32 27.85
CA VAL A 167 -34.42 25.09 29.09
C VAL A 167 -35.86 25.58 29.17
N ASP A 168 -36.40 26.13 28.09
CA ASP A 168 -37.79 26.58 28.04
C ASP A 168 -38.78 25.43 28.18
N ALA A 169 -38.50 24.27 27.56
CA ALA A 169 -39.31 23.06 27.75
C ALA A 169 -39.29 22.57 29.22
N MET A 170 -38.12 22.54 29.86
CA MET A 170 -38.00 22.15 31.28
C MET A 170 -38.68 23.15 32.21
N ARG A 171 -38.54 24.45 31.94
CA ARG A 171 -39.19 25.54 32.69
C ARG A 171 -40.71 25.51 32.55
N ALA A 172 -41.22 25.18 31.37
CA ALA A 172 -42.66 25.01 31.13
C ALA A 172 -43.23 23.75 31.79
N ALA A 173 -42.44 22.67 31.90
CA ALA A 173 -42.83 21.46 32.61
C ALA A 173 -42.86 21.63 34.14
N GLY A 174 -42.00 22.51 34.68
CA GLY A 174 -41.87 22.79 36.11
C GLY A 174 -40.96 21.80 36.85
N PRO A 175 -40.78 21.97 38.18
CA PRO A 175 -39.82 21.21 38.97
C PRO A 175 -40.20 19.71 39.05
N PRO A 176 -39.26 18.82 39.40
CA PRO A 176 -39.53 17.39 39.41
C PRO A 176 -40.67 17.01 40.36
N ALA A 177 -41.52 16.06 39.92
CA ALA A 177 -42.64 15.55 40.70
C ALA A 177 -42.78 14.03 40.52
N VAL A 178 -43.85 13.42 41.04
CA VAL A 178 -44.03 11.96 40.96
C VAL A 178 -44.46 11.51 39.56
N ASN A 179 -45.35 12.28 38.91
CA ASN A 179 -45.95 11.96 37.61
C ASN A 179 -45.97 13.16 36.63
N SER A 180 -45.14 14.17 36.88
CA SER A 180 -45.11 15.44 36.14
C SER A 180 -43.78 16.18 36.40
N GLY A 181 -43.63 17.39 35.87
CA GLY A 181 -42.37 18.13 35.95
C GLY A 181 -41.42 17.78 34.80
N TRP A 182 -40.23 18.39 34.80
CA TRP A 182 -39.19 18.04 33.83
C TRP A 182 -38.63 16.62 34.03
N ALA A 183 -38.75 16.07 35.25
CA ALA A 183 -38.39 14.71 35.61
C ALA A 183 -39.35 14.11 36.65
N ASN A 184 -39.54 12.79 36.56
CA ASN A 184 -40.26 11.99 37.54
C ASN A 184 -39.30 11.43 38.61
N TYR A 185 -39.76 11.34 39.86
CA TYR A 185 -39.07 10.62 40.92
C TYR A 185 -39.26 9.10 40.82
N GLN A 186 -38.17 8.33 40.98
CA GLN A 186 -38.21 6.87 41.08
C GLN A 186 -37.38 6.36 42.26
N ASN A 187 -37.93 5.42 43.03
CA ASN A 187 -37.19 4.69 44.05
C ASN A 187 -36.10 3.81 43.42
N PHE A 188 -34.90 3.82 44.01
CA PHE A 188 -33.79 2.93 43.69
C PHE A 188 -33.20 2.35 44.97
N ASP A 189 -33.42 1.06 45.21
CA ASP A 189 -32.82 0.37 46.35
C ASP A 189 -31.35 0.05 46.05
N THR A 190 -30.46 0.62 46.86
CA THR A 190 -29.00 0.42 46.75
C THR A 190 -28.50 -0.80 47.53
N SER A 191 -29.38 -1.50 48.26
CA SER A 191 -29.14 -2.66 49.15
C SER A 191 -28.18 -2.44 50.34
N SER A 192 -27.17 -1.59 50.21
CA SER A 192 -26.18 -1.26 51.25
C SER A 192 -26.28 0.18 51.78
N MET A 193 -27.02 1.07 51.09
CA MET A 193 -27.20 2.49 51.47
C MET A 193 -28.69 2.91 51.51
N GLY A 194 -29.61 1.95 51.48
CA GLY A 194 -31.07 2.14 51.51
C GLY A 194 -31.69 2.65 50.20
N GLU A 195 -33.00 2.87 50.21
CA GLU A 195 -33.74 3.47 49.10
C GLU A 195 -33.29 4.91 48.84
N GLN A 196 -32.80 5.16 47.64
CA GLN A 196 -32.49 6.48 47.10
C GLN A 196 -33.61 6.92 46.12
N GLN A 197 -33.67 8.23 45.84
CA GLN A 197 -34.54 8.79 44.82
C GLN A 197 -33.72 9.17 43.60
N LEU A 198 -34.06 8.60 42.44
CA LEU A 198 -33.56 8.99 41.12
C LEU A 198 -34.52 9.99 40.47
N LEU A 199 -33.98 10.81 39.57
CA LEU A 199 -34.75 11.62 38.63
C LEU A 199 -34.67 10.97 37.25
N ILE A 200 -35.82 10.65 36.66
CA ILE A 200 -35.94 10.25 35.26
C ILE A 200 -36.57 11.41 34.48
N PRO A 201 -35.85 12.06 33.55
CA PRO A 201 -36.44 13.08 32.69
C PRO A 201 -37.64 12.53 31.91
N THR A 202 -38.70 13.31 31.76
CA THR A 202 -39.90 12.86 31.04
C THR A 202 -39.63 12.69 29.55
N THR A 203 -40.45 11.89 28.85
CA THR A 203 -40.26 11.60 27.42
C THR A 203 -40.17 12.85 26.55
N ASP A 204 -40.96 13.88 26.87
CA ASP A 204 -40.95 15.15 26.13
C ASP A 204 -39.66 15.94 26.35
N ILE A 205 -39.11 15.92 27.57
CA ILE A 205 -37.80 16.53 27.89
C ILE A 205 -36.66 15.74 27.26
N MET A 206 -36.72 14.41 27.26
CA MET A 206 -35.75 13.57 26.53
C MET A 206 -35.76 13.84 25.02
N LYS A 207 -36.95 14.06 24.44
CA LYS A 207 -37.10 14.45 23.03
C LYS A 207 -36.54 15.85 22.77
N ALA A 208 -36.88 16.84 23.60
CA ALA A 208 -36.34 18.20 23.50
C ALA A 208 -34.82 18.26 23.67
N ALA A 209 -34.24 17.35 24.46
CA ALA A 209 -32.80 17.26 24.67
C ALA A 209 -32.04 16.63 23.47
N GLY A 210 -32.73 15.90 22.58
CA GLY A 210 -32.09 15.13 21.50
C GLY A 210 -31.24 15.97 20.55
N ASP A 211 -31.78 17.11 20.09
CA ASP A 211 -31.09 17.97 19.13
C ASP A 211 -29.88 18.67 19.76
N ALA A 212 -30.04 19.19 20.99
CA ALA A 212 -28.97 19.83 21.75
C ALA A 212 -27.84 18.83 22.09
N MET A 213 -28.19 17.61 22.53
CA MET A 213 -27.27 16.51 22.77
C MET A 213 -26.46 16.18 21.51
N THR A 214 -27.15 15.99 20.39
CA THR A 214 -26.54 15.64 19.10
C THR A 214 -25.57 16.73 18.64
N ALA A 215 -25.94 18.01 18.78
CA ALA A 215 -25.07 19.14 18.45
C ALA A 215 -23.77 19.16 19.28
N VAL A 216 -23.86 18.96 20.60
CA VAL A 216 -22.68 18.91 21.50
C VAL A 216 -21.81 17.68 21.19
N GLN A 217 -22.40 16.53 20.89
CA GLN A 217 -21.64 15.33 20.48
C GLN A 217 -20.87 15.58 19.18
N ILE A 218 -21.52 16.12 18.14
CA ILE A 218 -20.84 16.43 16.87
C ILE A 218 -19.69 17.42 17.08
N SER A 219 -19.90 18.48 17.87
CA SER A 219 -18.88 19.52 18.07
C SER A 219 -17.69 19.03 18.92
N THR A 220 -17.93 18.32 20.02
CA THR A 220 -16.87 17.72 20.85
C THR A 220 -16.06 16.65 20.10
N LYS A 221 -16.69 15.83 19.24
CA LYS A 221 -15.97 14.85 18.41
C LYS A 221 -15.16 15.49 17.27
N ASN A 222 -15.38 16.77 16.97
CA ASN A 222 -14.58 17.58 16.04
C ASN A 222 -13.44 18.38 16.73
N ASP A 223 -13.43 18.47 18.06
CA ASP A 223 -12.41 19.23 18.80
C ASP A 223 -11.10 18.44 18.93
N VAL A 224 -10.03 18.90 18.27
CA VAL A 224 -8.70 18.27 18.30
C VAL A 224 -8.07 18.22 19.69
N ARG A 225 -8.49 19.11 20.61
CA ARG A 225 -8.03 19.11 22.02
C ARG A 225 -8.59 17.94 22.83
N LEU A 226 -9.59 17.23 22.29
CA LEU A 226 -10.24 16.05 22.89
C LEU A 226 -9.74 14.73 22.29
N LYS A 227 -8.71 14.77 21.42
CA LYS A 227 -8.02 13.57 20.91
C LYS A 227 -7.29 12.83 22.04
N GLY A 228 -7.45 11.52 22.09
CA GLY A 228 -6.88 10.65 23.14
C GLY A 228 -7.70 10.58 24.43
N THR A 229 -8.77 11.39 24.57
CA THR A 229 -9.60 11.44 25.78
C THR A 229 -11.08 11.17 25.48
N SER A 230 -11.78 12.06 24.78
CA SER A 230 -13.18 11.86 24.37
C SER A 230 -13.32 11.15 23.02
N TRP A 231 -12.26 11.09 22.24
CA TRP A 231 -12.18 10.30 21.01
C TRP A 231 -10.75 9.89 20.67
N THR A 232 -10.60 8.73 20.01
CA THR A 232 -9.35 8.31 19.38
C THR A 232 -9.48 8.35 17.86
N LEU A 233 -8.36 8.30 17.17
CA LEU A 233 -8.27 8.11 15.72
C LEU A 233 -7.26 6.98 15.51
N GLN A 234 -7.69 5.92 14.81
CA GLN A 234 -6.79 4.90 14.30
C GLN A 234 -6.22 5.40 12.98
N GLU A 235 -4.93 5.16 12.77
CA GLU A 235 -4.29 5.43 11.47
C GLU A 235 -4.64 4.28 10.53
N GLY A 236 -5.15 4.63 9.35
CA GLY A 236 -5.45 3.67 8.30
C GLY A 236 -4.20 3.26 7.57
N THR A 237 -4.20 2.04 7.04
CA THR A 237 -3.18 1.55 6.11
C THR A 237 -3.82 1.29 4.75
N SER A 238 -3.14 1.66 3.66
CA SER A 238 -3.45 1.16 2.33
C SER A 238 -3.60 -0.37 2.34
N VAL A 239 -4.46 -0.90 1.48
CA VAL A 239 -4.66 -2.35 1.41
C VAL A 239 -3.44 -2.98 0.75
N LYS A 240 -2.55 -3.54 1.57
CA LYS A 240 -1.55 -4.48 1.06
C LYS A 240 -2.28 -5.69 0.47
N SER A 241 -2.28 -5.79 -0.85
CA SER A 241 -2.76 -6.96 -1.58
C SER A 241 -2.22 -8.23 -0.94
N ALA A 242 -3.09 -9.20 -0.64
CA ALA A 242 -2.71 -10.51 -0.12
C ALA A 242 -1.97 -11.30 -1.21
N GLY A 243 -0.68 -11.00 -1.35
CA GLY A 243 0.19 -11.43 -2.45
C GLY A 243 1.49 -10.63 -2.54
N ASP A 244 1.50 -9.35 -2.14
CA ASP A 244 2.66 -8.46 -2.25
C ASP A 244 3.70 -8.66 -1.13
N ASN A 245 4.23 -9.88 -1.00
CA ASN A 245 5.55 -10.10 -0.42
C ASN A 245 6.62 -9.84 -1.50
N GLY A 246 6.82 -8.56 -1.81
CA GLY A 246 8.02 -8.04 -2.45
C GLY A 246 8.26 -8.43 -3.92
N GLU A 247 7.64 -7.71 -4.85
CA GLU A 247 8.23 -7.44 -6.17
C GLU A 247 7.63 -6.16 -6.77
N MET A 248 8.32 -5.03 -6.58
CA MET A 248 7.87 -3.73 -7.09
C MET A 248 9.05 -2.96 -7.68
N ALA A 249 8.97 -2.76 -9.00
CA ALA A 249 9.86 -2.00 -9.88
C ALA A 249 11.29 -2.54 -10.12
N ALA A 250 11.51 -2.91 -11.39
CA ALA A 250 12.78 -3.03 -12.11
C ALA A 250 13.73 -4.20 -11.79
N GLY A 251 13.98 -5.02 -12.81
CA GLY A 251 15.29 -5.64 -13.05
C GLY A 251 15.51 -7.04 -12.49
N ILE A 252 15.67 -8.00 -13.41
CA ILE A 252 16.65 -9.10 -13.38
C ILE A 252 16.87 -9.78 -12.01
N TYR A 253 16.23 -10.93 -11.79
CA TYR A 253 16.83 -12.00 -10.99
C TYR A 253 16.56 -13.38 -11.60
N MET A 254 17.57 -14.24 -11.54
CA MET A 254 17.52 -15.68 -11.85
C MET A 254 18.33 -16.42 -10.79
N PRO A 255 17.91 -17.62 -10.37
CA PRO A 255 18.82 -18.58 -9.75
C PRO A 255 18.72 -19.99 -10.36
N ALA A 256 19.71 -20.30 -11.19
CA ALA A 256 20.45 -21.57 -11.26
C ALA A 256 19.82 -22.88 -10.71
N SER A 257 19.23 -23.67 -11.61
CA SER A 257 19.54 -25.12 -11.70
C SER A 257 19.00 -25.76 -12.99
N LEU A 258 19.78 -25.80 -14.09
CA LEU A 258 19.73 -26.84 -15.14
C LEU A 258 20.76 -26.61 -16.26
N LYS A 259 21.64 -27.61 -16.46
CA LYS A 259 22.12 -28.23 -17.73
C LYS A 259 23.62 -28.57 -17.79
N ALA A 260 23.90 -29.85 -18.04
CA ALA A 260 25.12 -30.39 -18.68
C ALA A 260 24.80 -31.79 -19.24
N ARG A 261 25.42 -32.35 -20.30
CA ARG A 261 25.97 -31.79 -21.57
C ARG A 261 26.38 -32.96 -22.52
N THR A 262 25.72 -33.05 -23.69
CA THR A 262 26.26 -33.01 -25.09
C THR A 262 27.40 -33.92 -25.63
N ARG A 263 27.22 -34.28 -26.94
CA ARG A 263 28.14 -34.70 -28.06
C ARG A 263 28.04 -36.21 -28.41
N LYS A 264 28.59 -36.83 -29.48
CA LYS A 264 29.64 -36.62 -30.54
C LYS A 264 29.19 -37.32 -31.87
N ASP A 265 29.94 -37.47 -32.98
CA ASP A 265 31.15 -36.87 -33.62
C ASP A 265 30.79 -36.90 -35.15
N ASP A 266 31.41 -36.20 -36.11
CA ASP A 266 32.77 -35.66 -36.12
C ASP A 266 32.91 -34.38 -36.95
N HIS A 267 33.37 -33.33 -36.28
CA HIS A 267 34.33 -32.34 -36.77
C HIS A 267 34.94 -31.73 -35.50
N TRP A 268 35.73 -32.55 -34.80
CA TRP A 268 36.01 -32.32 -33.39
C TRP A 268 36.84 -31.06 -33.11
N THR A 269 36.19 -30.05 -32.51
CA THR A 269 36.82 -28.91 -31.83
C THR A 269 36.44 -28.91 -30.36
N ALA A 270 37.42 -28.75 -29.47
CA ALA A 270 37.21 -28.62 -28.03
C ALA A 270 37.21 -27.13 -27.64
N ALA A 271 36.22 -26.70 -26.87
CA ALA A 271 36.08 -25.34 -26.36
C ALA A 271 35.43 -25.38 -24.97
N LEU A 272 36.01 -24.68 -24.00
CA LEU A 272 35.52 -24.66 -22.63
C LEU A 272 34.14 -23.98 -22.52
N ALA A 273 33.39 -24.36 -21.49
CA ALA A 273 32.11 -23.74 -21.12
C ALA A 273 32.32 -22.36 -20.55
N ASN A 274 33.41 -22.22 -19.80
CA ASN A 274 33.85 -20.99 -19.19
C ASN A 274 35.34 -20.79 -19.44
N THR A 275 35.72 -19.62 -19.93
CA THR A 275 37.13 -19.18 -20.02
C THR A 275 37.46 -18.13 -18.97
N ASP A 276 36.48 -17.66 -18.21
CA ASP A 276 36.64 -16.64 -17.17
C ASP A 276 36.95 -17.27 -15.80
N PRO A 277 37.72 -16.61 -14.93
CA PRO A 277 38.07 -17.12 -13.60
C PRO A 277 36.82 -17.41 -12.74
N THR A 278 36.63 -18.68 -12.38
CA THR A 278 35.49 -19.14 -11.56
C THR A 278 35.99 -19.51 -10.17
N TYR A 279 35.53 -18.80 -9.13
CA TYR A 279 36.04 -18.95 -7.76
C TYR A 279 37.58 -18.85 -7.68
N GLY A 280 38.16 -17.86 -8.36
CA GLY A 280 39.61 -17.66 -8.42
C GLY A 280 40.38 -18.66 -9.30
N LEU A 281 39.71 -19.64 -9.91
CA LEU A 281 40.30 -20.65 -10.78
C LEU A 281 39.92 -20.39 -12.24
N GLU A 282 40.90 -20.00 -13.04
CA GLU A 282 40.78 -19.85 -14.50
C GLU A 282 41.24 -21.14 -15.18
N THR A 283 40.59 -21.54 -16.27
CA THR A 283 41.00 -22.70 -17.08
C THR A 283 41.06 -22.29 -18.53
N SER A 284 42.14 -22.68 -19.23
CA SER A 284 42.28 -22.55 -20.67
C SER A 284 42.58 -23.91 -21.30
N ILE A 285 42.21 -24.07 -22.58
CA ILE A 285 42.39 -25.31 -23.34
C ILE A 285 43.00 -25.01 -24.71
N ASN A 286 43.90 -25.87 -25.17
CA ASN A 286 44.51 -25.80 -26.49
C ASN A 286 44.45 -27.19 -27.14
N VAL A 287 44.10 -27.28 -28.42
CA VAL A 287 43.98 -28.56 -29.14
C VAL A 287 45.33 -28.89 -29.77
N ILE A 288 45.98 -29.95 -29.28
CA ILE A 288 47.33 -30.35 -29.72
C ILE A 288 47.24 -31.23 -30.97
N ASP A 289 46.37 -32.23 -30.95
CA ASP A 289 46.19 -33.19 -32.04
C ASP A 289 44.72 -33.63 -32.11
N SER A 290 43.98 -33.07 -33.07
CA SER A 290 42.58 -33.40 -33.28
C SER A 290 42.36 -34.83 -33.79
N GLY A 291 43.33 -35.40 -34.53
CA GLY A 291 43.29 -36.78 -35.00
C GLY A 291 43.48 -37.81 -33.89
N LYS A 292 44.12 -37.42 -32.79
CA LYS A 292 44.24 -38.22 -31.55
C LYS A 292 43.29 -37.80 -30.42
N ARG A 293 42.48 -36.75 -30.62
CA ARG A 293 41.59 -36.15 -29.60
C ARG A 293 42.38 -35.68 -28.35
N GLN A 294 43.56 -35.10 -28.55
CA GLN A 294 44.49 -34.67 -27.49
C GLN A 294 44.44 -33.15 -27.26
N VAL A 295 44.45 -32.73 -25.99
CA VAL A 295 44.41 -31.33 -25.54
C VAL A 295 45.43 -31.03 -24.46
N GLU A 296 45.89 -29.79 -24.42
CA GLU A 296 46.63 -29.18 -23.31
C GLU A 296 45.63 -28.39 -22.47
N ILE A 297 45.65 -28.59 -21.15
CA ILE A 297 44.81 -27.89 -20.18
C ILE A 297 45.73 -27.09 -19.26
N THR A 298 45.48 -25.79 -19.12
CA THR A 298 46.15 -24.94 -18.12
C THR A 298 45.12 -24.40 -17.13
N MET A 299 45.44 -24.47 -15.84
CA MET A 299 44.61 -24.02 -14.73
C MET A 299 45.39 -23.03 -13.87
N THR A 300 44.83 -21.85 -13.64
CA THR A 300 45.48 -20.75 -12.90
C THR A 300 44.63 -20.36 -11.70
N ASN A 301 45.22 -20.38 -10.51
CA ASN A 301 44.59 -20.09 -9.23
C ASN A 301 45.10 -18.76 -8.66
N THR A 302 44.17 -17.84 -8.44
CA THR A 302 44.42 -16.48 -7.94
C THR A 302 43.98 -16.26 -6.49
N TYR A 303 43.45 -17.30 -5.82
CA TYR A 303 43.01 -17.24 -4.42
C TYR A 303 44.08 -17.77 -3.46
N ILE A 304 43.98 -17.38 -2.18
CA ILE A 304 44.88 -17.80 -1.10
C ILE A 304 44.46 -19.19 -0.58
N ARG A 305 44.48 -20.19 -1.46
CA ARG A 305 44.22 -21.62 -1.16
C ARG A 305 44.94 -22.57 -2.11
N CYS A 306 45.15 -23.81 -1.70
CA CYS A 306 45.66 -24.89 -2.55
C CYS A 306 44.52 -25.71 -3.14
N LEU A 307 44.70 -26.27 -4.33
CA LEU A 307 43.72 -27.15 -5.00
C LEU A 307 44.39 -28.39 -5.62
N ALA A 308 43.61 -29.44 -5.82
CA ALA A 308 43.96 -30.65 -6.55
C ALA A 308 43.08 -30.76 -7.81
N ALA A 309 43.68 -31.01 -8.97
CA ALA A 309 42.97 -31.07 -10.25
C ALA A 309 42.60 -32.51 -10.61
N TYR A 310 41.37 -32.70 -11.10
CA TYR A 310 40.81 -33.99 -11.53
C TYR A 310 40.05 -33.86 -12.86
N ILE A 311 39.91 -34.96 -13.61
CA ILE A 311 39.13 -35.03 -14.85
C ILE A 311 38.18 -36.24 -14.88
N GLN A 312 37.05 -36.07 -15.54
CA GLN A 312 36.02 -37.10 -15.80
C GLN A 312 35.56 -37.03 -17.26
N PHE A 313 35.43 -38.19 -17.91
CA PHE A 313 34.95 -38.29 -19.28
C PHE A 313 33.46 -38.68 -19.32
N VAL A 314 32.75 -38.18 -20.32
CA VAL A 314 31.29 -38.38 -20.50
C VAL A 314 31.01 -38.97 -21.88
N ASP A 315 30.07 -39.91 -21.98
CA ASP A 315 29.66 -40.56 -23.23
C ASP A 315 28.49 -39.84 -23.96
N ALA A 316 28.11 -40.36 -25.14
CA ALA A 316 27.13 -39.71 -26.03
C ALA A 316 25.73 -39.57 -25.43
N ASP A 317 25.37 -40.46 -24.51
CA ASP A 317 24.08 -40.48 -23.82
C ASP A 317 24.11 -39.62 -22.52
N GLY A 318 25.27 -39.06 -22.18
CA GLY A 318 25.49 -38.17 -21.03
C GLY A 318 25.93 -38.88 -19.75
N ASN A 319 26.35 -40.15 -19.82
CA ASN A 319 26.81 -40.91 -18.66
C ASN A 319 28.31 -40.74 -18.40
N THR A 320 28.74 -40.86 -17.15
CA THR A 320 30.16 -40.83 -16.77
C THR A 320 30.88 -42.13 -17.15
N MET A 321 32.11 -42.03 -17.62
CA MET A 321 32.89 -43.17 -18.10
C MET A 321 33.87 -43.70 -17.05
N ASN A 322 33.77 -44.98 -16.73
CA ASN A 322 34.79 -45.68 -15.95
C ASN A 322 36.08 -45.83 -16.77
N THR A 323 37.16 -45.25 -16.26
CA THR A 323 38.51 -45.17 -16.85
C THR A 323 39.62 -45.47 -15.81
N PRO A 324 39.57 -46.64 -15.11
CA PRO A 324 40.48 -46.97 -13.99
C PRO A 324 41.96 -47.15 -14.40
N ASP A 325 42.26 -47.38 -15.68
CA ASP A 325 43.63 -47.48 -16.19
C ASP A 325 44.14 -46.18 -16.87
N TRP A 326 43.32 -45.14 -16.98
CA TRP A 326 43.67 -43.89 -17.66
C TRP A 326 44.54 -42.96 -16.79
N GLN A 327 45.57 -42.35 -17.38
CA GLN A 327 46.45 -41.39 -16.68
C GLN A 327 46.72 -40.18 -17.59
N PRO A 328 47.03 -38.99 -17.03
CA PRO A 328 47.48 -37.84 -17.82
C PRO A 328 48.81 -38.15 -18.55
N ASP A 329 49.01 -37.54 -19.71
CA ASP A 329 50.05 -37.92 -20.67
C ASP A 329 51.49 -37.60 -20.16
N ASP A 330 51.61 -36.75 -19.14
CA ASP A 330 52.86 -36.17 -18.60
C ASP A 330 53.02 -36.32 -17.06
N GLY A 331 52.33 -37.28 -16.44
CA GLY A 331 52.27 -37.47 -14.98
C GLY A 331 53.60 -37.78 -14.27
N GLY A 332 54.27 -36.75 -13.73
CA GLY A 332 55.43 -36.87 -12.85
C GLY A 332 55.14 -36.59 -11.36
N MET A 333 55.84 -37.30 -10.45
CA MET A 333 55.84 -37.21 -8.97
C MET A 333 54.50 -37.31 -8.20
N SER A 334 53.36 -37.02 -8.81
CA SER A 334 52.04 -37.01 -8.17
C SER A 334 51.31 -38.35 -8.27
N ALA A 335 51.55 -39.12 -9.34
CA ALA A 335 50.92 -40.42 -9.56
C ALA A 335 51.27 -41.45 -8.47
N GLU A 336 52.52 -41.48 -7.99
CA GLU A 336 52.97 -42.41 -6.94
C GLU A 336 52.27 -42.14 -5.60
N ILE A 337 52.20 -40.88 -5.18
CA ILE A 337 51.55 -40.47 -3.92
C ILE A 337 50.04 -40.70 -3.95
N VAL A 338 49.37 -40.43 -5.09
CA VAL A 338 47.93 -40.66 -5.27
C VAL A 338 47.58 -42.15 -5.29
N ALA A 339 48.45 -42.98 -5.89
CA ALA A 339 48.30 -44.43 -5.91
C ALA A 339 48.49 -45.07 -4.52
N ASP A 340 49.57 -44.71 -3.81
CA ASP A 340 49.87 -45.23 -2.46
C ASP A 340 48.77 -44.87 -1.44
N LEU A 341 48.13 -43.70 -1.61
CA LEU A 341 47.05 -43.21 -0.73
C LEU A 341 45.64 -43.55 -1.24
N GLN A 342 45.50 -44.24 -2.37
CA GLN A 342 44.24 -44.61 -3.01
C GLN A 342 43.27 -43.43 -3.22
N LEU A 343 43.75 -42.29 -3.70
CA LEU A 343 42.98 -41.03 -3.82
C LEU A 343 42.32 -40.79 -5.20
N ASP A 344 42.44 -41.76 -6.11
CA ASP A 344 41.71 -41.82 -7.39
C ASP A 344 40.37 -42.57 -7.28
N TYR A 345 39.51 -42.41 -8.29
CA TYR A 345 38.28 -43.17 -8.50
C TYR A 345 38.24 -43.74 -9.92
N ASP A 346 37.44 -44.80 -10.14
CA ASP A 346 37.31 -45.42 -11.46
C ASP A 346 36.83 -44.43 -12.54
N ASP A 347 35.96 -43.48 -12.21
CA ASP A 347 35.32 -42.51 -13.11
C ASP A 347 35.76 -41.04 -12.88
N LEU A 348 36.78 -40.81 -12.05
CA LEU A 348 37.37 -39.49 -11.80
C LEU A 348 38.87 -39.61 -11.49
N ARG A 349 39.71 -39.04 -12.35
CA ARG A 349 41.17 -39.24 -12.35
C ARG A 349 41.95 -37.98 -12.01
N PHE A 350 42.92 -38.09 -11.12
CA PHE A 350 43.81 -37.00 -10.72
C PHE A 350 44.72 -36.58 -11.88
N ILE A 351 44.87 -35.27 -12.10
CA ILE A 351 45.69 -34.69 -13.18
C ILE A 351 46.73 -33.67 -12.69
N GLY A 352 46.70 -33.20 -11.44
CA GLY A 352 47.76 -32.34 -10.91
C GLY A 352 47.43 -31.61 -9.61
N TRP A 353 48.40 -30.82 -9.11
CA TRP A 353 48.24 -29.97 -7.92
C TRP A 353 48.43 -28.50 -8.28
N ILE A 354 47.69 -27.61 -7.62
CA ILE A 354 47.69 -26.17 -7.87
C ILE A 354 47.98 -25.43 -6.55
N SER A 355 49.05 -24.64 -6.54
CA SER A 355 49.47 -23.81 -5.41
C SER A 355 48.54 -22.60 -5.20
N PRO A 356 48.62 -21.89 -4.05
CA PRO A 356 47.94 -20.60 -3.88
C PRO A 356 48.66 -19.51 -4.68
N ILE A 357 48.03 -18.32 -4.75
CA ILE A 357 48.71 -17.07 -5.09
C ILE A 357 49.74 -16.71 -4.00
N ASP A 358 50.90 -16.19 -4.38
CA ASP A 358 51.88 -15.67 -3.42
C ASP A 358 51.34 -14.45 -2.66
N THR A 359 51.74 -14.28 -1.40
CA THR A 359 51.33 -13.14 -0.58
C THR A 359 52.51 -12.44 0.09
N ILE A 360 52.45 -11.11 0.16
CA ILE A 360 53.43 -10.27 0.87
C ILE A 360 52.67 -9.52 1.97
N PHE A 361 53.01 -9.79 3.24
CA PHE A 361 52.27 -9.28 4.42
C PHE A 361 50.75 -9.53 4.39
N GLY A 362 50.32 -10.67 3.85
CA GLY A 362 48.90 -11.05 3.75
C GLY A 362 48.15 -10.40 2.58
N VAL A 363 48.82 -9.62 1.73
CA VAL A 363 48.24 -9.08 0.49
C VAL A 363 48.68 -9.95 -0.70
N PRO A 364 47.77 -10.43 -1.56
CA PRO A 364 48.12 -11.19 -2.77
C PRO A 364 49.01 -10.43 -3.75
N ASP A 365 50.06 -11.08 -4.28
CA ASP A 365 50.82 -10.58 -5.44
C ASP A 365 50.30 -11.24 -6.73
N THR A 366 49.50 -10.48 -7.47
CA THR A 366 48.85 -10.92 -8.73
C THR A 366 49.84 -11.24 -9.87
N LYS A 367 51.14 -11.04 -9.67
CA LYS A 367 52.18 -11.43 -10.64
C LYS A 367 52.60 -12.90 -10.53
N PHE A 368 52.29 -13.57 -9.42
CA PHE A 368 52.67 -14.95 -9.15
C PHE A 368 51.46 -15.78 -8.70
N PRO A 369 50.49 -16.04 -9.60
CA PRO A 369 49.40 -16.98 -9.33
C PRO A 369 49.93 -18.42 -9.30
N GLY A 370 49.19 -19.32 -8.66
CA GLY A 370 49.48 -20.75 -8.76
C GLY A 370 49.02 -21.29 -10.11
N THR A 371 49.84 -22.08 -10.80
CA THR A 371 49.51 -22.59 -12.14
C THR A 371 49.82 -24.08 -12.27
N LEU A 372 48.93 -24.81 -12.93
CA LEU A 372 49.10 -26.18 -13.38
C LEU A 372 48.89 -26.23 -14.90
N THR A 373 49.76 -26.92 -15.64
CA THR A 373 49.58 -27.26 -17.05
C THR A 373 49.77 -28.76 -17.22
N VAL A 374 48.87 -29.42 -17.95
CA VAL A 374 48.80 -30.88 -18.08
C VAL A 374 48.25 -31.29 -19.45
N ASN A 375 48.79 -32.38 -20.02
CA ASN A 375 48.36 -32.92 -21.31
C ASN A 375 47.41 -34.12 -21.15
N VAL A 376 46.34 -34.14 -21.93
CA VAL A 376 45.20 -35.06 -21.78
C VAL A 376 44.73 -35.58 -23.13
N THR A 377 44.79 -36.90 -23.30
CA THR A 377 44.19 -37.60 -24.44
C THR A 377 42.79 -38.16 -24.09
N PHE A 378 41.75 -37.77 -24.84
CA PHE A 378 40.37 -38.23 -24.60
C PHE A 378 40.20 -39.72 -25.00
N PRO A 379 39.67 -40.60 -24.12
CA PRO A 379 39.45 -42.00 -24.43
C PRO A 379 38.38 -42.20 -25.52
N GLU A 380 38.41 -43.37 -26.17
CA GLU A 380 37.45 -43.75 -27.21
C GLU A 380 36.01 -43.71 -26.68
N GLY A 381 35.06 -43.24 -27.50
CA GLY A 381 33.68 -43.00 -27.05
C GLY A 381 33.44 -41.71 -26.25
N ALA A 382 34.45 -41.11 -25.62
CA ALA A 382 34.28 -39.89 -24.82
C ALA A 382 33.92 -38.66 -25.65
N VAL A 383 32.83 -37.98 -25.29
CA VAL A 383 32.17 -36.94 -26.08
C VAL A 383 32.36 -35.53 -25.56
N SER A 384 32.32 -35.41 -24.24
CA SER A 384 32.72 -34.24 -23.48
C SER A 384 33.54 -34.71 -22.27
N ALA A 385 34.18 -33.77 -21.59
CA ALA A 385 34.87 -34.04 -20.34
C ALA A 385 34.55 -32.91 -19.36
N ASN A 386 34.51 -33.26 -18.08
CA ASN A 386 34.43 -32.33 -16.97
C ASN A 386 35.80 -32.26 -16.29
N ILE A 387 36.31 -31.05 -16.09
CA ILE A 387 37.57 -30.78 -15.38
C ILE A 387 37.21 -30.15 -14.03
N TYR A 388 37.89 -30.53 -12.97
CA TYR A 388 37.61 -30.10 -11.60
C TYR A 388 38.85 -29.58 -10.87
N GLY A 389 38.73 -28.46 -10.15
CA GLY A 389 39.66 -28.07 -9.08
C GLY A 389 39.05 -28.36 -7.70
N CYS A 390 39.74 -29.12 -6.84
CA CYS A 390 39.23 -29.71 -5.61
C CYS A 390 40.01 -29.26 -4.37
N GLY A 391 39.32 -28.87 -3.30
CA GLY A 391 39.92 -28.38 -2.06
C GLY A 391 38.86 -28.08 -0.99
N LEU A 392 39.21 -27.32 0.06
CA LEU A 392 38.20 -26.90 1.05
C LEU A 392 37.14 -26.02 0.39
N GLY A 393 35.88 -26.29 0.69
CA GLY A 393 34.74 -25.56 0.16
C GLY A 393 33.43 -25.97 0.82
N THR A 394 32.32 -25.68 0.16
CA THR A 394 30.97 -26.04 0.60
C THR A 394 30.21 -26.87 -0.45
N GLY A 395 29.04 -27.41 -0.08
CA GLY A 395 28.20 -28.21 -0.99
C GLY A 395 28.43 -29.72 -0.92
N LYS A 396 27.94 -30.44 -1.92
CA LYS A 396 27.90 -31.91 -1.96
C LYS A 396 29.08 -32.46 -2.77
N ASN A 397 30.08 -33.06 -2.10
CA ASN A 397 31.16 -33.77 -2.79
C ASN A 397 30.79 -35.25 -2.98
N HIS A 398 30.70 -35.71 -4.23
CA HIS A 398 30.47 -37.11 -4.58
C HIS A 398 31.74 -37.97 -4.54
N TYR A 399 32.91 -37.32 -4.56
CA TYR A 399 34.24 -37.92 -4.61
C TYR A 399 35.07 -37.40 -3.42
N PRO A 400 34.70 -37.69 -2.16
CA PRO A 400 35.26 -37.05 -0.97
C PRO A 400 36.80 -37.10 -0.85
N LYS A 401 37.47 -38.10 -1.44
CA LYS A 401 38.94 -38.19 -1.48
C LYS A 401 39.59 -37.04 -2.27
N SER A 402 38.91 -36.45 -3.27
CA SER A 402 39.49 -35.44 -4.17
C SER A 402 39.88 -34.14 -3.47
N ALA A 403 39.18 -33.77 -2.39
CA ALA A 403 39.43 -32.54 -1.65
C ALA A 403 40.59 -32.64 -0.64
N VAL A 404 41.06 -33.85 -0.33
CA VAL A 404 42.02 -34.10 0.77
C VAL A 404 43.35 -33.38 0.54
N ILE A 405 43.92 -33.48 -0.67
CA ILE A 405 45.23 -32.90 -1.00
C ILE A 405 45.18 -31.36 -0.93
N GLY A 406 44.21 -30.73 -1.61
CA GLY A 406 44.02 -29.27 -1.57
C GLY A 406 43.67 -28.75 -0.17
N GLY A 407 42.93 -29.53 0.62
CA GLY A 407 42.47 -29.08 1.93
C GLY A 407 43.50 -29.14 3.05
N VAL A 408 44.27 -30.22 3.15
CA VAL A 408 45.34 -30.34 4.16
C VAL A 408 46.44 -29.31 3.90
N THR A 409 46.80 -29.08 2.64
CA THR A 409 47.81 -28.08 2.25
C THR A 409 47.35 -26.64 2.52
N THR A 410 46.07 -26.31 2.25
CA THR A 410 45.47 -25.01 2.60
C THR A 410 45.47 -24.75 4.11
N ALA A 411 45.10 -25.75 4.93
CA ALA A 411 45.06 -25.62 6.39
C ALA A 411 46.43 -25.27 6.98
N MET A 412 47.49 -25.90 6.50
CA MET A 412 48.85 -25.69 6.99
C MET A 412 49.43 -24.34 6.58
N LEU A 413 49.39 -24.01 5.28
CA LEU A 413 50.09 -22.85 4.75
C LEU A 413 49.36 -21.53 5.08
N ASN A 414 48.02 -21.54 5.10
CA ASN A 414 47.24 -20.29 5.05
C ASN A 414 46.49 -19.96 6.36
N PHE A 415 46.49 -20.86 7.35
CA PHE A 415 45.86 -20.63 8.67
C PHE A 415 46.83 -20.78 9.85
N VAL A 416 47.58 -21.88 9.92
CA VAL A 416 48.51 -22.13 11.04
C VAL A 416 49.70 -21.15 10.99
N LEU A 417 50.28 -20.94 9.82
CA LEU A 417 51.47 -20.11 9.66
C LEU A 417 51.26 -18.62 9.99
N PRO A 418 50.22 -17.93 9.47
CA PRO A 418 49.99 -16.51 9.77
C PRO A 418 49.69 -16.27 11.26
N SER A 419 48.92 -17.17 11.89
CA SER A 419 48.52 -17.09 13.29
C SER A 419 49.72 -17.12 14.26
N ILE A 420 50.75 -17.91 13.92
CA ILE A 420 52.01 -17.96 14.70
C ILE A 420 52.79 -16.64 14.55
N PHE A 421 52.84 -16.04 13.36
CA PHE A 421 53.54 -14.77 13.15
C PHE A 421 52.82 -13.56 13.77
N LEU A 422 51.48 -13.62 13.87
CA LEU A 422 50.64 -12.63 14.53
C LEU A 422 50.87 -12.57 16.06
N GLY A 423 51.04 -13.72 16.70
CA GLY A 423 51.20 -13.82 18.17
C GLY A 423 52.55 -13.36 18.74
N VAL A 424 53.55 -13.02 17.91
CA VAL A 424 54.92 -12.67 18.35
C VAL A 424 55.29 -11.23 17.95
N GLY A 425 54.34 -10.31 18.13
CA GLY A 425 54.35 -8.92 17.67
C GLY A 425 55.73 -8.24 17.59
N VAL A 426 56.10 -7.82 16.38
CA VAL A 426 57.33 -7.07 16.00
C VAL A 426 58.66 -7.82 16.24
N ALA A 427 58.75 -8.82 17.12
CA ALA A 427 59.98 -9.56 17.41
C ALA A 427 60.27 -10.74 16.46
N GLY A 428 59.28 -11.19 15.68
CA GLY A 428 59.39 -12.38 14.81
C GLY A 428 60.17 -12.21 13.49
N GLN A 429 60.58 -11.00 13.10
CA GLN A 429 61.07 -10.67 11.74
C GLN A 429 62.41 -11.34 11.32
N THR A 430 63.01 -12.19 12.16
CA THR A 430 64.26 -12.92 11.84
C THR A 430 64.16 -14.44 12.01
N TRP A 431 62.95 -15.03 12.08
CA TRP A 431 62.81 -16.50 12.21
C TRP A 431 63.00 -17.26 10.88
N LYS A 432 64.24 -17.21 10.35
CA LYS A 432 64.66 -17.88 9.10
C LYS A 432 64.45 -19.41 9.07
N PRO A 433 64.60 -20.17 10.19
CA PRO A 433 64.35 -21.61 10.21
C PRO A 433 62.90 -22.04 9.95
N ALA A 434 61.93 -21.12 9.96
CA ALA A 434 60.55 -21.42 9.58
C ALA A 434 60.44 -21.80 8.10
N TYR A 435 61.18 -21.10 7.24
CA TYR A 435 61.07 -21.21 5.78
C TYR A 435 61.80 -22.44 5.22
N ASP A 436 62.86 -22.91 5.88
CA ASP A 436 63.59 -24.12 5.46
C ASP A 436 62.76 -25.40 5.64
N LEU A 437 61.72 -25.38 6.49
CA LEU A 437 60.85 -26.53 6.77
C LEU A 437 59.87 -26.84 5.61
N PHE A 438 59.56 -25.85 4.76
CA PHE A 438 58.54 -25.98 3.71
C PHE A 438 59.08 -26.43 2.34
N ASN A 439 60.41 -26.50 2.17
CA ASN A 439 61.04 -27.04 0.96
C ASN A 439 61.42 -28.54 1.10
N ASP A 440 61.11 -29.18 2.22
CA ASP A 440 61.30 -30.63 2.40
C ASP A 440 60.04 -31.40 1.99
N SER A 441 60.11 -32.10 0.85
CA SER A 441 59.02 -32.96 0.36
C SER A 441 58.66 -34.09 1.34
N LYS A 442 59.57 -34.50 2.23
CA LYS A 442 59.28 -35.47 3.29
C LYS A 442 58.51 -34.85 4.46
N PHE A 443 58.67 -33.55 4.72
CA PHE A 443 57.87 -32.86 5.73
C PHE A 443 56.41 -32.70 5.26
N ILE A 444 56.22 -32.31 3.99
CA ILE A 444 54.87 -32.24 3.38
C ILE A 444 54.24 -33.63 3.30
N ALA A 445 54.97 -34.66 2.85
CA ALA A 445 54.47 -36.03 2.81
C ALA A 445 54.14 -36.59 4.21
N ALA A 446 54.96 -36.29 5.23
CA ALA A 446 54.69 -36.71 6.61
C ALA A 446 53.46 -35.98 7.19
N ALA A 447 53.27 -34.70 6.89
CA ALA A 447 52.09 -33.95 7.32
C ALA A 447 50.80 -34.43 6.63
N LEU A 448 50.86 -34.75 5.33
CA LEU A 448 49.77 -35.41 4.59
C LEU A 448 49.47 -36.80 5.17
N ALA A 449 50.49 -37.60 5.48
CA ALA A 449 50.32 -38.92 6.09
C ALA A 449 49.70 -38.84 7.51
N ILE A 450 50.14 -37.89 8.34
CA ILE A 450 49.55 -37.64 9.67
C ILE A 450 48.09 -37.18 9.52
N GLY A 451 47.82 -36.26 8.57
CA GLY A 451 46.47 -35.83 8.24
C GLY A 451 45.59 -37.00 7.84
N ILE A 452 45.99 -37.83 6.87
CA ILE A 452 45.22 -38.99 6.42
C ILE A 452 45.07 -40.05 7.53
N THR A 453 46.06 -40.22 8.42
CA THR A 453 45.98 -41.17 9.53
C THR A 453 44.99 -40.73 10.61
N TYR A 454 44.87 -39.43 10.89
CA TYR A 454 43.88 -38.89 11.84
C TYR A 454 42.50 -38.65 11.22
N PHE A 455 42.44 -38.25 9.94
CA PHE A 455 41.21 -37.86 9.25
C PHE A 455 40.61 -38.93 8.34
N GLY A 456 41.29 -40.05 8.10
CA GLY A 456 40.78 -41.15 7.27
C GLY A 456 39.46 -41.76 7.78
N GLY A 457 39.17 -41.59 9.07
CA GLY A 457 37.82 -41.78 9.61
C GLY A 457 36.91 -40.60 9.29
N ASP A 458 37.17 -39.43 9.89
CA ASP A 458 36.15 -38.37 9.97
C ASP A 458 35.90 -37.61 8.66
N PHE A 459 36.93 -37.37 7.83
CA PHE A 459 36.76 -36.74 6.51
C PHE A 459 35.97 -37.62 5.53
N LEU A 460 36.02 -38.95 5.70
CA LEU A 460 35.34 -39.92 4.85
C LEU A 460 34.01 -40.42 5.41
N TYR A 461 33.78 -40.35 6.73
CA TYR A 461 32.61 -40.94 7.38
C TYR A 461 31.62 -39.91 7.97
N VAL A 462 32.09 -38.78 8.52
CA VAL A 462 31.21 -37.77 9.16
C VAL A 462 30.65 -36.78 8.12
N GLY A 463 31.37 -36.53 7.02
CA GLY A 463 30.91 -35.66 5.93
C GLY A 463 29.71 -36.16 5.12
N LEU A 464 29.28 -37.42 5.30
CA LEU A 464 28.23 -38.05 4.49
C LEU A 464 26.78 -37.81 4.96
N VAL A 465 26.56 -37.25 6.15
CA VAL A 465 25.20 -37.07 6.71
C VAL A 465 24.72 -35.61 6.68
N ASP A 466 25.51 -34.65 7.18
CA ASP A 466 25.00 -33.30 7.51
C ASP A 466 25.50 -32.11 6.67
N LYS A 467 26.15 -32.36 5.52
CA LYS A 467 26.34 -31.39 4.40
C LYS A 467 26.97 -30.01 4.74
N LYS A 468 27.64 -29.84 5.88
CA LYS A 468 28.27 -28.58 6.31
C LYS A 468 29.65 -28.85 6.93
N MET A 469 30.59 -27.93 6.67
CA MET A 469 31.91 -27.93 7.29
C MET A 469 31.77 -27.86 8.83
N ASN A 470 32.33 -28.83 9.56
CA ASN A 470 32.39 -28.76 11.01
C ASN A 470 33.56 -27.84 11.45
N TRP A 471 33.28 -26.54 11.49
CA TRP A 471 34.25 -25.54 11.93
C TRP A 471 34.75 -25.76 13.37
N VAL A 472 33.99 -26.47 14.22
CA VAL A 472 34.44 -26.81 15.59
C VAL A 472 35.58 -27.83 15.53
N GLU A 473 35.45 -28.89 14.73
CA GLU A 473 36.53 -29.88 14.53
C GLU A 473 37.74 -29.27 13.83
N PHE A 474 37.53 -28.46 12.77
CA PHE A 474 38.60 -27.73 12.09
C PHE A 474 39.36 -26.78 13.04
N SER A 475 38.62 -26.04 13.87
CA SER A 475 39.22 -25.17 14.89
C SER A 475 39.86 -25.96 16.05
N THR A 476 39.38 -27.16 16.38
CA THR A 476 40.01 -28.04 17.39
C THR A 476 41.38 -28.54 16.92
N ILE A 477 41.54 -28.82 15.62
CA ILE A 477 42.84 -29.19 15.02
C ILE A 477 43.80 -27.99 15.05
N GLY A 478 43.28 -26.80 14.70
CA GLY A 478 44.00 -25.54 14.88
C GLY A 478 44.42 -25.33 16.34
N GLN A 479 43.51 -25.53 17.29
CA GLN A 479 43.76 -25.46 18.73
C GLN A 479 44.83 -26.43 19.20
N ILE A 480 44.86 -27.70 18.78
CA ILE A 480 45.91 -28.64 19.22
C ILE A 480 47.33 -28.16 18.82
N ILE A 481 47.45 -27.47 17.69
CA ILE A 481 48.72 -26.90 17.20
C ILE A 481 49.01 -25.54 17.85
N PHE A 482 47.97 -24.73 18.09
CA PHE A 482 48.00 -23.38 18.66
C PHE A 482 48.19 -23.37 20.19
N ASP A 483 47.55 -24.28 20.93
CA ASP A 483 47.55 -24.36 22.40
C ASP A 483 48.94 -24.60 22.98
N LYS A 484 49.78 -25.40 22.29
CA LYS A 484 51.19 -25.58 22.67
C LYS A 484 52.01 -24.30 22.59
N ALA A 485 51.58 -23.31 21.79
CA ALA A 485 52.18 -21.98 21.73
C ALA A 485 51.49 -20.99 22.68
N VAL A 486 50.16 -21.00 22.74
CA VAL A 486 49.34 -20.02 23.47
C VAL A 486 49.23 -20.26 24.98
N THR A 487 49.51 -21.48 25.46
CA THR A 487 49.60 -21.78 26.91
C THR A 487 50.65 -20.92 27.63
N LYS A 488 51.68 -20.42 26.93
CA LYS A 488 52.65 -19.46 27.51
C LYS A 488 52.15 -18.02 27.58
N LEU A 489 51.16 -17.65 26.77
CA LEU A 489 50.58 -16.31 26.71
C LEU A 489 49.51 -16.13 27.79
N LEU A 490 48.71 -17.17 28.05
CA LEU A 490 47.63 -17.17 29.05
C LEU A 490 48.11 -16.94 30.50
N VAL A 491 49.30 -17.42 30.88
CA VAL A 491 49.92 -17.22 32.22
C VAL A 491 50.13 -15.73 32.55
N TRP A 492 50.15 -14.85 31.55
CA TRP A 492 50.30 -13.40 31.74
C TRP A 492 48.97 -12.70 32.07
N CYS A 493 47.83 -13.22 31.57
CA CYS A 493 46.52 -12.58 31.67
C CYS A 493 45.80 -12.82 33.02
N GLU A 494 46.09 -13.91 33.74
CA GLU A 494 45.41 -14.31 34.99
C GLU A 494 45.61 -13.36 36.20
N LYS A 495 46.23 -12.19 36.02
CA LYS A 495 46.67 -11.30 37.11
C LYS A 495 45.80 -10.07 37.38
N GLN A 496 44.72 -9.82 36.63
CA GLN A 496 44.15 -8.47 36.49
C GLN A 496 42.63 -8.31 36.69
N ILE A 497 41.94 -9.22 37.39
CA ILE A 497 40.51 -9.04 37.71
C ILE A 497 40.22 -9.38 39.19
N VAL A 498 39.66 -8.41 39.91
CA VAL A 498 39.05 -8.56 41.25
C VAL A 498 37.70 -7.82 41.24
N GLU A 499 36.80 -8.31 42.10
CA GLU A 499 35.35 -8.07 42.18
C GLU A 499 34.93 -6.65 42.61
N GLY A 500 33.64 -6.33 42.42
CA GLY A 500 32.98 -5.23 43.14
C GLY A 500 31.62 -4.80 42.57
N GLU A 501 30.55 -5.19 43.27
CA GLU A 501 29.26 -4.46 43.37
C GLU A 501 28.38 -4.30 42.10
N ILE A 502 27.41 -5.20 41.95
CA ILE A 502 26.15 -5.01 41.18
C ILE A 502 24.99 -5.27 42.14
N GLU A 503 24.56 -4.27 42.90
CA GLU A 503 23.31 -4.32 43.68
C GLU A 503 22.53 -2.99 43.55
N ASP A 504 21.22 -3.12 43.31
CA ASP A 504 20.15 -2.11 43.39
C ASP A 504 20.28 -0.76 42.64
N GLU A 505 20.17 -0.75 41.30
CA GLU A 505 19.54 0.36 40.53
C GLU A 505 19.26 0.05 39.03
N ILE A 506 18.36 -0.89 38.68
CA ILE A 506 17.95 -1.15 37.28
C ILE A 506 16.42 -1.40 37.20
N PRO A 507 15.66 -0.50 36.53
CA PRO A 507 15.40 -0.73 35.11
C PRO A 507 15.72 0.49 34.22
N PHE A 508 16.43 0.22 33.11
CA PHE A 508 16.86 1.10 32.00
C PHE A 508 18.34 1.57 31.94
N ALA A 509 19.32 0.65 31.99
CA ALA A 509 20.70 0.93 31.49
C ALA A 509 21.56 -0.29 31.06
N GLY A 510 21.02 -1.51 30.99
CA GLY A 510 21.85 -2.73 30.99
C GLY A 510 22.57 -3.16 29.69
N TRP A 511 22.40 -2.48 28.55
CA TRP A 511 22.83 -2.98 27.23
C TRP A 511 23.84 -2.08 26.48
N ALA A 512 24.38 -1.03 27.13
CA ALA A 512 25.23 -0.04 26.47
C ALA A 512 26.74 -0.15 26.78
N MET A 513 27.18 -1.05 27.67
CA MET A 513 28.51 -0.96 28.31
C MET A 513 29.35 -2.26 28.35
N ILE A 514 29.21 -3.16 27.36
CA ILE A 514 30.23 -4.20 27.07
C ILE A 514 30.58 -4.17 25.57
N ALA A 515 31.09 -3.02 25.13
CA ALA A 515 31.45 -2.75 23.73
C ALA A 515 32.97 -2.56 23.49
N VAL A 516 33.83 -2.91 24.47
CA VAL A 516 35.21 -2.34 24.54
C VAL A 516 36.36 -3.37 24.61
N ASN A 517 36.12 -4.68 24.77
CA ASN A 517 37.21 -5.68 24.93
C ASN A 517 37.17 -6.92 24.02
N ILE A 518 36.46 -6.87 22.89
CA ILE A 518 36.55 -7.89 21.81
C ILE A 518 36.77 -7.18 20.46
N ALA A 519 37.66 -6.18 20.45
CA ALA A 519 37.90 -5.27 19.33
C ALA A 519 39.28 -5.44 18.65
N ALA A 520 39.98 -6.55 18.91
CA ALA A 520 41.36 -6.78 18.43
C ALA A 520 41.60 -8.09 17.66
N ASP A 521 40.86 -9.18 17.94
CA ASP A 521 41.29 -10.55 17.55
C ASP A 521 40.56 -11.20 16.35
N VAL A 522 39.75 -10.48 15.57
CA VAL A 522 38.97 -11.06 14.44
C VAL A 522 39.30 -10.44 13.07
N ALA A 523 40.06 -9.34 13.03
CA ALA A 523 40.28 -8.55 11.82
C ALA A 523 41.32 -9.11 10.81
N GLN A 524 42.03 -10.20 11.14
CA GLN A 524 43.05 -10.80 10.25
C GLN A 524 42.87 -12.29 9.94
N MET A 525 41.93 -12.99 10.57
CA MET A 525 41.53 -14.35 10.14
C MET A 525 40.46 -14.34 9.03
N SER A 526 39.93 -13.16 8.69
CA SER A 526 38.71 -13.01 7.88
C SER A 526 38.92 -13.22 6.38
N GLN A 527 40.11 -12.92 5.83
CA GLN A 527 40.33 -12.94 4.37
C GLN A 527 40.38 -14.37 3.80
N THR A 528 41.11 -15.31 4.42
CA THR A 528 41.16 -16.71 3.97
C THR A 528 39.85 -17.47 4.16
N ILE A 529 38.97 -17.01 5.07
CA ILE A 529 37.68 -17.67 5.35
C ILE A 529 36.66 -17.35 4.25
N VAL A 530 36.60 -16.10 3.76
CA VAL A 530 35.64 -15.69 2.71
C VAL A 530 35.90 -16.46 1.41
N GLU A 531 37.14 -16.46 0.93
CA GLU A 531 37.52 -17.16 -0.32
C GLU A 531 37.24 -18.67 -0.30
N VAL A 532 37.32 -19.30 0.88
CA VAL A 532 37.02 -20.74 1.07
C VAL A 532 35.52 -21.00 1.25
N VAL A 533 34.77 -20.14 1.95
CA VAL A 533 33.32 -20.30 2.15
C VAL A 533 32.55 -20.16 0.84
N ASP A 534 32.94 -19.20 0.00
CA ASP A 534 32.26 -18.89 -1.26
C ASP A 534 32.51 -19.93 -2.38
N SER A 535 33.33 -20.96 -2.14
CA SER A 535 33.75 -21.90 -3.17
C SER A 535 33.22 -23.33 -2.95
N PRO A 536 32.85 -24.07 -4.01
CA PRO A 536 32.44 -25.46 -3.89
C PRO A 536 33.64 -26.39 -3.64
N TRP A 537 33.41 -27.55 -3.01
CA TRP A 537 34.44 -28.61 -2.84
C TRP A 537 35.09 -29.07 -4.16
N MET A 538 34.39 -28.93 -5.29
CA MET A 538 34.87 -29.19 -6.65
C MET A 538 34.37 -28.08 -7.59
N ILE A 539 35.29 -27.34 -8.22
CA ILE A 539 35.04 -26.25 -9.17
C ILE A 539 35.09 -26.81 -10.60
N SER A 540 34.02 -26.76 -11.40
CA SER A 540 33.85 -27.52 -12.65
C SER A 540 33.79 -26.72 -13.97
N ASN A 541 34.14 -27.34 -15.10
CA ASN A 541 34.09 -26.76 -16.48
C ASN A 541 33.79 -27.83 -17.59
N SER A 542 33.24 -27.51 -18.80
CA SER A 542 32.64 -28.49 -19.80
C SER A 542 32.53 -28.02 -21.32
N ILE A 543 31.73 -28.62 -22.26
CA ILE A 543 31.66 -28.32 -23.78
C ILE A 543 30.21 -28.39 -24.48
N SER A 544 29.83 -27.68 -25.61
CA SER A 544 28.43 -27.62 -26.24
C SER A 544 28.23 -27.40 -27.82
N THR A 545 26.99 -27.12 -28.38
CA THR A 545 26.51 -27.00 -29.85
C THR A 545 25.18 -26.14 -30.17
N THR A 546 24.53 -26.10 -31.40
CA THR A 546 23.61 -25.00 -32.01
C THR A 546 22.29 -25.36 -32.84
N ILE A 547 21.22 -24.49 -32.96
CA ILE A 547 19.96 -24.52 -33.84
C ILE A 547 19.39 -23.11 -34.36
N THR A 548 18.07 -22.97 -34.71
CA THR A 548 17.29 -21.74 -35.08
C THR A 548 15.93 -21.59 -34.32
N SER A 549 15.48 -20.35 -34.01
CA SER A 549 14.25 -20.00 -33.25
C SER A 549 13.38 -18.92 -33.94
N THR A 550 12.03 -19.00 -33.81
CA THR A 550 11.06 -18.04 -34.40
C THR A 550 10.07 -17.46 -33.38
N LEU A 551 9.61 -16.22 -33.60
CA LEU A 551 8.73 -15.46 -32.70
C LEU A 551 7.50 -14.90 -33.43
N THR A 552 6.35 -15.01 -32.78
CA THR A 552 5.08 -14.34 -33.16
C THR A 552 4.62 -13.43 -32.01
N ILE A 553 4.45 -12.14 -32.28
CA ILE A 553 4.11 -11.12 -31.28
C ILE A 553 2.69 -10.61 -31.54
N HIS A 554 1.81 -10.81 -30.57
CA HIS A 554 0.46 -10.27 -30.53
C HIS A 554 0.42 -8.89 -29.86
N PRO A 555 -0.60 -8.06 -30.16
CA PRO A 555 -0.89 -6.84 -29.41
C PRO A 555 -1.20 -7.14 -27.93
N ASP A 556 -1.33 -6.08 -27.12
CA ASP A 556 -1.60 -6.23 -25.69
C ASP A 556 -3.00 -6.78 -25.44
N PRO A 557 -3.16 -7.90 -24.72
CA PRO A 557 -4.46 -8.53 -24.50
C PRO A 557 -5.43 -7.68 -23.66
N ARG A 558 -4.96 -6.60 -23.02
CA ARG A 558 -5.80 -5.60 -22.33
C ARG A 558 -6.37 -4.54 -23.28
N HIS A 559 -5.72 -4.28 -24.41
CA HIS A 559 -6.08 -3.23 -25.38
C HIS A 559 -6.55 -3.82 -26.72
N ILE A 560 -6.20 -5.07 -27.02
CA ILE A 560 -6.52 -5.86 -28.22
C ILE A 560 -5.89 -5.30 -29.52
N SER A 561 -5.24 -4.13 -29.47
CA SER A 561 -4.49 -3.52 -30.56
C SER A 561 -3.10 -3.02 -30.12
N PHE A 562 -2.24 -2.71 -31.09
CA PHE A 562 -0.92 -2.12 -30.85
C PHE A 562 -1.04 -0.64 -30.41
N PRO A 563 -0.03 -0.08 -29.70
CA PRO A 563 -0.04 1.31 -29.26
C PRO A 563 -0.45 2.29 -30.36
N ALA A 564 -1.45 3.13 -30.06
CA ALA A 564 -1.91 4.18 -30.95
C ALA A 564 -0.79 5.23 -31.13
N VAL A 565 -0.51 5.61 -32.38
CA VAL A 565 0.61 6.49 -32.72
C VAL A 565 0.06 7.90 -32.99
N PRO A 566 0.43 8.92 -32.20
CA PRO A 566 -0.02 10.28 -32.43
C PRO A 566 0.49 10.81 -33.78
N SER A 567 -0.32 11.64 -34.45
CA SER A 567 -0.04 12.15 -35.78
C SER A 567 1.33 12.82 -35.88
N GLY A 568 2.18 12.33 -36.80
CA GLY A 568 3.55 12.80 -37.01
C GLY A 568 4.65 11.95 -36.36
N SER A 569 4.30 11.05 -35.44
CA SER A 569 5.24 10.15 -34.73
C SER A 569 5.49 8.87 -35.52
N LYS A 570 6.56 8.12 -35.19
CA LYS A 570 6.93 6.85 -35.89
C LYS A 570 6.88 5.66 -34.94
N ALA A 571 6.33 4.53 -35.40
CA ALA A 571 6.37 3.27 -34.67
C ALA A 571 7.47 2.32 -35.17
N SER A 572 8.04 1.52 -34.27
CA SER A 572 9.02 0.48 -34.60
C SER A 572 9.15 -0.56 -33.50
N TYR A 573 9.81 -1.69 -33.76
CA TYR A 573 10.17 -2.67 -32.72
C TYR A 573 11.57 -3.27 -32.88
N VAL A 574 12.09 -3.84 -31.81
CA VAL A 574 13.38 -4.56 -31.74
C VAL A 574 13.15 -5.85 -30.96
N ALA A 575 13.57 -6.99 -31.51
CA ALA A 575 13.55 -8.29 -30.82
C ALA A 575 14.95 -8.64 -30.26
N LYS A 576 14.99 -9.41 -29.18
CA LYS A 576 16.21 -9.90 -28.52
C LYS A 576 16.04 -11.36 -28.12
N MET A 577 17.12 -12.12 -28.24
CA MET A 577 17.31 -13.45 -27.68
C MET A 577 18.46 -13.38 -26.67
N ILE A 578 18.12 -13.52 -25.40
CA ILE A 578 18.98 -13.29 -24.25
C ILE A 578 19.38 -14.64 -23.67
N TYR A 579 20.64 -15.03 -23.84
CA TYR A 579 21.19 -16.15 -23.11
C TYR A 579 21.37 -15.80 -21.64
N LEU A 580 21.13 -16.79 -20.78
CA LEU A 580 21.07 -16.61 -19.33
C LEU A 580 22.30 -17.21 -18.61
N ASP A 581 23.08 -17.96 -19.37
CA ASP A 581 24.49 -18.23 -19.11
C ASP A 581 25.28 -16.92 -19.38
N GLN A 582 25.99 -16.40 -18.37
CA GLN A 582 26.64 -15.08 -18.44
C GLN A 582 27.72 -14.99 -19.54
N ASN A 583 28.18 -16.13 -20.04
CA ASN A 583 29.26 -16.24 -21.02
C ASN A 583 28.78 -16.17 -22.48
N ARG A 584 27.48 -15.89 -22.72
CA ARG A 584 26.91 -15.82 -24.07
C ARG A 584 26.24 -14.45 -24.30
N PRO A 585 26.68 -13.64 -25.28
CA PRO A 585 26.07 -12.34 -25.54
C PRO A 585 24.66 -12.50 -26.10
N SER A 586 23.76 -11.60 -25.72
CA SER A 586 22.39 -11.55 -26.27
C SER A 586 22.40 -11.16 -27.74
N VAL A 587 21.65 -11.89 -28.57
CA VAL A 587 21.46 -11.58 -29.99
C VAL A 587 20.29 -10.62 -30.13
N THR A 588 20.47 -9.51 -30.86
CA THR A 588 19.45 -8.46 -31.04
C THR A 588 19.16 -8.26 -32.52
N SER A 589 17.89 -8.13 -32.89
CA SER A 589 17.47 -7.83 -34.27
C SER A 589 17.79 -6.39 -34.65
N SER A 590 17.83 -6.10 -35.95
CA SER A 590 17.68 -4.70 -36.40
C SER A 590 16.32 -4.14 -35.98
N GLN A 591 16.25 -2.81 -35.83
CA GLN A 591 15.00 -2.09 -35.59
C GLN A 591 14.12 -2.14 -36.84
N VAL A 592 12.88 -2.62 -36.69
CA VAL A 592 11.91 -2.76 -37.77
C VAL A 592 10.89 -1.62 -37.66
N ALA A 593 10.82 -0.77 -38.68
CA ALA A 593 9.82 0.30 -38.75
C ALA A 593 8.43 -0.25 -39.08
N LEU A 594 7.38 0.37 -38.51
CA LEU A 594 5.98 0.01 -38.70
C LEU A 594 5.21 1.16 -39.35
N ASP A 595 4.18 0.84 -40.13
CA ASP A 595 3.20 1.80 -40.65
C ASP A 595 2.00 1.89 -39.69
N PRO A 596 1.81 3.01 -38.96
CA PRO A 596 0.69 3.15 -38.03
C PRO A 596 -0.70 3.15 -38.69
N SER A 597 -0.76 3.37 -40.01
CA SER A 597 -2.02 3.33 -40.76
C SER A 597 -2.42 1.92 -41.18
N SER A 598 -1.52 0.93 -41.04
CA SER A 598 -1.78 -0.46 -41.41
C SER A 598 -0.97 -1.44 -40.56
N TYR A 599 -1.33 -1.58 -39.28
CA TYR A 599 -0.76 -2.61 -38.43
C TYR A 599 -1.20 -4.02 -38.88
N PRO A 600 -0.28 -4.99 -39.00
CA PRO A 600 -0.64 -6.40 -39.13
C PRO A 600 -1.21 -6.93 -37.80
N ALA A 601 -1.98 -8.02 -37.84
CA ALA A 601 -2.56 -8.64 -36.65
C ALA A 601 -1.51 -9.20 -35.66
N THR A 602 -0.32 -9.54 -36.16
CA THR A 602 0.86 -9.94 -35.38
C THR A 602 2.15 -9.41 -36.01
N LEU A 603 3.20 -9.25 -35.21
CA LEU A 603 4.57 -9.00 -35.65
C LEU A 603 5.40 -10.29 -35.58
N SER A 604 6.56 -10.36 -36.23
CA SER A 604 7.37 -11.59 -36.26
C SER A 604 8.87 -11.33 -36.31
N ALA A 605 9.65 -12.19 -35.64
CA ALA A 605 11.12 -12.14 -35.64
C ALA A 605 11.72 -13.56 -35.63
N SER A 606 13.03 -13.70 -35.90
CA SER A 606 13.73 -14.99 -35.85
C SER A 606 15.21 -14.82 -35.53
N PHE A 607 15.84 -15.89 -35.00
CA PHE A 607 17.23 -15.92 -34.57
C PHE A 607 17.89 -17.27 -34.88
N GLU A 608 19.18 -17.27 -35.22
CA GLU A 608 20.02 -18.46 -35.08
C GLU A 608 20.37 -18.64 -33.60
N ASN A 609 20.01 -19.79 -33.02
CA ASN A 609 20.03 -20.04 -31.57
C ASN A 609 21.00 -21.16 -31.17
N THR A 610 22.12 -20.81 -30.55
CA THR A 610 23.05 -21.77 -29.94
C THR A 610 22.42 -22.48 -28.73
N LEU A 611 22.23 -23.81 -28.78
CA LEU A 611 21.57 -24.58 -27.73
C LEU A 611 22.38 -24.71 -26.43
N GLY A 612 21.67 -25.16 -25.39
CA GLY A 612 22.22 -25.37 -24.05
C GLY A 612 22.03 -24.15 -23.15
N GLY A 613 21.98 -24.42 -21.83
CA GLY A 613 21.57 -23.45 -20.83
C GLY A 613 20.08 -23.10 -20.92
N LYS A 614 19.75 -21.90 -20.44
CA LYS A 614 18.43 -21.28 -20.57
C LYS A 614 18.51 -20.04 -21.46
N VAL A 615 17.38 -19.68 -22.08
CA VAL A 615 17.24 -18.48 -22.91
C VAL A 615 15.97 -17.72 -22.52
N LYS A 616 15.98 -16.40 -22.74
CA LYS A 616 14.81 -15.51 -22.70
C LYS A 616 14.67 -14.80 -24.04
N PHE A 617 13.45 -14.45 -24.42
CA PHE A 617 13.21 -13.57 -25.55
C PHE A 617 12.48 -12.32 -25.11
N GLU A 618 12.87 -11.17 -25.65
CA GLU A 618 12.28 -9.85 -25.38
C GLU A 618 11.96 -9.16 -26.71
N VAL A 619 10.87 -8.40 -26.77
CA VAL A 619 10.56 -7.49 -27.88
C VAL A 619 10.16 -6.13 -27.33
N ASP A 620 10.94 -5.11 -27.66
CA ASP A 620 10.63 -3.71 -27.34
C ASP A 620 9.85 -3.08 -28.48
N PHE A 621 8.75 -2.40 -28.18
CA PHE A 621 7.98 -1.58 -29.11
C PHE A 621 8.18 -0.10 -28.77
N TYR A 622 8.48 0.71 -29.79
CA TYR A 622 8.81 2.12 -29.66
C TYR A 622 7.85 3.01 -30.44
N ILE A 623 7.45 4.13 -29.83
CA ILE A 623 6.90 5.31 -30.51
C ILE A 623 7.94 6.42 -30.36
N ASP A 624 8.53 6.83 -31.48
CA ASP A 624 9.75 7.64 -31.54
C ASP A 624 10.84 7.13 -30.58
N ASN A 625 11.13 7.86 -29.49
CA ASN A 625 12.14 7.48 -28.48
C ASN A 625 11.53 6.70 -27.29
N TRP A 626 10.21 6.67 -27.15
CA TRP A 626 9.52 6.10 -25.99
C TRP A 626 9.21 4.61 -26.21
N THR A 627 9.65 3.75 -25.28
CA THR A 627 9.25 2.33 -25.26
C THR A 627 7.80 2.18 -24.82
N ALA A 628 6.88 2.28 -25.78
CA ALA A 628 5.43 2.20 -25.59
C ALA A 628 4.93 0.79 -25.21
N GLY A 629 5.75 -0.26 -25.38
CA GLY A 629 5.42 -1.59 -24.89
C GLY A 629 6.60 -2.56 -24.89
N LYS A 630 6.48 -3.64 -24.12
CA LYS A 630 7.44 -4.75 -24.06
C LYS A 630 6.72 -6.10 -24.09
N ALA A 631 7.22 -7.06 -24.85
CA ALA A 631 6.84 -8.47 -24.72
C ALA A 631 8.05 -9.26 -24.22
N THR A 632 7.87 -10.23 -23.33
CA THR A 632 8.99 -11.08 -22.86
C THR A 632 8.52 -12.49 -22.53
N THR A 633 9.42 -13.46 -22.63
CA THR A 633 9.25 -14.79 -22.04
C THR A 633 9.73 -14.81 -20.59
N GLY A 634 9.25 -15.80 -19.84
CA GLY A 634 9.93 -16.36 -18.68
C GLY A 634 11.24 -17.04 -19.08
N GLU A 635 11.88 -17.73 -18.13
CA GLU A 635 13.04 -18.57 -18.46
C GLU A 635 12.57 -19.77 -19.30
N LEU A 636 13.10 -19.93 -20.51
CA LEU A 636 12.87 -21.11 -21.33
C LEU A 636 14.10 -22.02 -21.29
N GLU A 637 13.88 -23.31 -21.21
CA GLU A 637 14.93 -24.29 -21.44
C GLU A 637 15.43 -24.16 -22.88
N ASN A 638 16.73 -23.91 -23.06
CA ASN A 638 17.27 -23.68 -24.39
C ASN A 638 17.54 -25.02 -25.10
N ASP A 639 16.48 -25.57 -25.67
CA ASP A 639 16.41 -26.74 -26.53
C ASP A 639 15.34 -26.53 -27.62
N GLU A 640 15.30 -27.42 -28.61
CA GLU A 640 14.43 -27.30 -29.78
C GLU A 640 12.93 -27.32 -29.40
N GLN A 641 12.54 -28.16 -28.45
CA GLN A 641 11.13 -28.32 -28.03
C GLN A 641 10.54 -27.01 -27.50
N HIS A 642 11.31 -26.25 -26.72
CA HIS A 642 10.81 -25.03 -26.06
C HIS A 642 11.14 -23.73 -26.83
N THR A 643 12.07 -23.75 -27.79
CA THR A 643 12.57 -22.52 -28.43
C THR A 643 12.41 -22.44 -29.95
N ALA A 644 11.95 -23.48 -30.65
CA ALA A 644 11.75 -23.42 -32.10
C ALA A 644 10.66 -22.39 -32.52
N SER A 645 9.57 -22.29 -31.77
CA SER A 645 8.42 -21.40 -32.04
C SER A 645 7.90 -20.80 -30.73
N ILE A 646 7.83 -19.48 -30.67
CA ILE A 646 7.51 -18.73 -29.45
C ILE A 646 6.39 -17.73 -29.73
N ILE A 647 5.35 -17.75 -28.89
CA ILE A 647 4.25 -16.79 -28.91
C ILE A 647 4.45 -15.79 -27.77
N LEU A 648 4.36 -14.51 -28.12
CA LEU A 648 4.55 -13.37 -27.23
C LEU A 648 3.34 -12.43 -27.30
N TYR A 649 3.05 -11.75 -26.19
CA TYR A 649 2.07 -10.67 -26.13
C TYR A 649 2.76 -9.40 -25.65
N LEU A 650 2.49 -8.29 -26.34
CA LEU A 650 2.95 -6.99 -25.90
C LEU A 650 2.29 -6.61 -24.56
N VAL A 651 3.04 -5.97 -23.68
CA VAL A 651 2.52 -5.28 -22.50
C VAL A 651 2.80 -3.81 -22.72
N GLN A 652 1.76 -3.04 -23.04
CA GLN A 652 1.85 -1.59 -23.22
C GLN A 652 2.22 -0.91 -21.90
N VAL A 653 3.06 0.12 -22.01
CA VAL A 653 3.47 1.00 -20.92
C VAL A 653 2.58 2.25 -20.98
N PRO A 654 2.10 2.80 -19.84
CA PRO A 654 1.36 4.06 -19.83
C PRO A 654 2.21 5.26 -20.29
N ILE A 655 1.58 6.31 -20.85
CA ILE A 655 2.31 7.52 -21.26
C ILE A 655 2.89 8.21 -20.02
N PRO A 656 4.22 8.41 -19.90
CA PRO A 656 4.83 9.00 -18.70
C PRO A 656 4.35 10.43 -18.42
N LEU A 657 3.71 10.63 -17.26
CA LEU A 657 3.22 11.95 -16.83
C LEU A 657 4.31 12.75 -16.10
N ASN A 658 4.40 14.04 -16.41
CA ASN A 658 5.30 14.99 -15.78
C ASN A 658 4.72 16.42 -15.85
N SER A 659 5.47 17.43 -15.39
CA SER A 659 5.01 18.82 -15.36
C SER A 659 4.75 19.48 -16.73
N LYS A 660 5.07 18.79 -17.83
CA LYS A 660 4.75 19.20 -19.22
C LYS A 660 3.56 18.45 -19.82
N SER A 661 2.92 17.52 -19.10
CA SER A 661 1.82 16.69 -19.60
C SER A 661 0.48 17.43 -19.66
N VAL A 662 0.44 18.50 -20.47
CA VAL A 662 -0.77 19.30 -20.74
C VAL A 662 -1.60 18.58 -21.82
N TYR A 663 -2.84 18.23 -21.49
CA TYR A 663 -3.69 17.40 -22.35
C TYR A 663 -4.24 18.16 -23.55
N THR A 664 -4.41 17.45 -24.68
CA THR A 664 -5.02 17.98 -25.90
C THR A 664 -6.21 17.11 -26.34
N HIS A 665 -7.29 17.75 -26.78
CA HIS A 665 -8.47 17.07 -27.30
C HIS A 665 -8.15 16.35 -28.62
N THR A 666 -8.64 15.11 -28.77
CA THR A 666 -8.37 14.25 -29.95
C THR A 666 -9.63 13.78 -30.66
N ALA A 667 -10.67 13.37 -29.91
CA ALA A 667 -11.90 12.85 -30.50
C ALA A 667 -13.14 13.25 -29.71
N ILE A 668 -14.30 13.27 -30.38
CA ILE A 668 -15.62 13.48 -29.77
C ILE A 668 -16.63 12.45 -30.29
N LEU A 669 -17.56 12.01 -29.45
CA LEU A 669 -18.68 11.17 -29.86
C LEU A 669 -19.68 11.98 -30.70
N GLY A 670 -19.94 11.51 -31.93
CA GLY A 670 -20.93 12.08 -32.85
C GLY A 670 -21.98 11.06 -33.28
N TYR A 671 -23.04 11.55 -33.94
CA TYR A 671 -24.10 10.70 -34.50
C TYR A 671 -24.42 11.07 -35.95
N SER A 672 -24.30 10.10 -36.86
CA SER A 672 -24.65 10.24 -38.28
C SER A 672 -25.30 8.94 -38.78
N GLY A 673 -26.55 8.71 -38.37
CA GLY A 673 -27.29 7.45 -38.61
C GLY A 673 -26.86 6.31 -37.68
N GLN A 674 -25.61 6.32 -37.25
CA GLN A 674 -25.04 5.51 -36.17
C GLN A 674 -24.11 6.39 -35.32
N TYR A 675 -23.81 5.95 -34.10
CA TYR A 675 -22.77 6.60 -33.29
C TYR A 675 -21.38 6.31 -33.86
N SER A 676 -20.46 7.26 -33.72
CA SER A 676 -19.04 7.07 -34.08
C SER A 676 -18.16 8.12 -33.40
N TRP A 677 -16.88 7.81 -33.24
CA TRP A 677 -15.88 8.77 -32.78
C TRP A 677 -15.38 9.64 -33.94
N MET A 678 -15.58 10.95 -33.83
CA MET A 678 -15.12 11.95 -34.79
C MET A 678 -13.80 12.55 -34.31
N GLN A 679 -12.74 12.40 -35.10
CA GLN A 679 -11.43 12.96 -34.81
C GLN A 679 -11.44 14.48 -35.00
N GLN A 680 -11.12 15.25 -33.96
CA GLN A 680 -11.01 16.71 -34.01
C GLN A 680 -10.08 17.25 -32.91
N SER A 681 -9.29 18.28 -33.24
CA SER A 681 -8.33 18.91 -32.32
C SER A 681 -8.92 20.03 -31.44
N PHE A 682 -10.19 20.40 -31.65
CA PHE A 682 -10.85 21.46 -30.89
C PHE A 682 -11.82 20.87 -29.87
N PRO A 683 -11.81 21.36 -28.62
CA PRO A 683 -12.72 20.88 -27.59
C PRO A 683 -14.16 21.36 -27.79
N PRO A 684 -15.15 20.69 -27.17
CA PRO A 684 -16.55 21.13 -27.16
C PRO A 684 -16.68 22.52 -26.53
N THR A 685 -17.72 23.26 -26.91
CA THR A 685 -17.95 24.64 -26.43
C THR A 685 -19.04 24.75 -25.37
N GLY A 686 -19.71 23.64 -25.04
CA GLY A 686 -20.75 23.62 -24.00
C GLY A 686 -20.19 23.86 -22.60
N THR A 687 -20.95 24.52 -21.74
CA THR A 687 -20.62 24.82 -20.33
C THR A 687 -21.82 24.50 -19.43
N LEU A 688 -21.74 24.76 -18.12
CA LEU A 688 -22.88 24.65 -17.19
C LEU A 688 -24.11 25.46 -17.66
N SER A 689 -23.91 26.50 -18.48
CA SER A 689 -24.96 27.29 -19.13
C SER A 689 -25.84 26.48 -20.10
N ASN A 690 -25.45 25.27 -20.48
CA ASN A 690 -26.23 24.36 -21.33
C ASN A 690 -27.25 23.51 -20.55
N ALA A 691 -27.30 23.61 -19.22
CA ALA A 691 -28.31 22.94 -18.42
C ALA A 691 -29.72 23.49 -18.69
N ASP A 692 -30.63 22.61 -19.10
CA ASP A 692 -32.03 22.92 -19.41
C ASP A 692 -32.98 21.98 -18.64
N ASN A 693 -33.86 22.58 -17.83
CA ASN A 693 -34.85 21.89 -17.00
C ASN A 693 -36.23 21.73 -17.68
N SER A 694 -36.33 22.08 -18.97
CA SER A 694 -37.55 21.92 -19.77
C SER A 694 -38.02 20.47 -19.79
N GLN A 695 -39.33 20.25 -19.70
CA GLN A 695 -39.93 18.90 -19.66
C GLN A 695 -40.10 18.27 -21.05
N THR A 696 -39.66 18.95 -22.12
CA THR A 696 -39.79 18.51 -23.52
C THR A 696 -38.61 19.02 -24.34
N GLY A 697 -38.34 18.39 -25.48
CA GLY A 697 -37.22 18.74 -26.36
C GLY A 697 -35.89 18.16 -25.87
N ASN A 698 -34.78 18.56 -26.51
CA ASN A 698 -33.44 18.11 -26.11
C ASN A 698 -32.89 18.91 -24.92
N ALA A 699 -33.48 18.69 -23.75
CA ALA A 699 -33.15 19.40 -22.51
C ALA A 699 -32.42 18.48 -21.53
N ILE A 700 -31.11 18.66 -21.35
CA ILE A 700 -30.31 17.93 -20.35
C ILE A 700 -30.21 18.81 -19.10
N SER A 701 -30.63 18.29 -17.94
CA SER A 701 -30.64 19.05 -16.69
C SER A 701 -29.48 18.69 -15.75
N GLU A 702 -29.09 17.41 -15.69
CA GLU A 702 -28.09 16.91 -14.74
C GLU A 702 -27.16 15.87 -15.41
N TRP A 703 -25.87 15.93 -15.09
CA TRP A 703 -24.83 15.03 -15.60
C TRP A 703 -24.28 14.18 -14.45
N MET A 704 -24.74 12.92 -14.36
CA MET A 704 -24.64 12.11 -13.15
C MET A 704 -23.32 11.34 -13.02
N GLY A 705 -22.69 10.93 -14.13
CA GLY A 705 -21.48 10.13 -14.06
C GLY A 705 -20.92 9.69 -15.41
N LEU A 706 -19.61 9.42 -15.40
CA LEU A 706 -18.85 8.82 -16.50
C LEU A 706 -18.13 7.57 -15.97
N ALA A 707 -18.59 6.39 -16.39
CA ALA A 707 -17.98 5.11 -16.04
C ALA A 707 -17.10 4.61 -17.19
N ILE A 708 -15.98 3.95 -16.88
CA ILE A 708 -15.15 3.25 -17.87
C ILE A 708 -15.01 1.78 -17.47
N SER A 709 -15.19 0.88 -18.43
CA SER A 709 -14.81 -0.52 -18.29
C SER A 709 -13.55 -0.76 -19.12
N GLN A 710 -12.40 -0.83 -18.46
CA GLN A 710 -11.13 -1.13 -19.16
C GLN A 710 -11.11 -2.58 -19.65
N ARG A 711 -11.79 -3.50 -18.96
CA ARG A 711 -11.95 -4.91 -19.34
C ARG A 711 -12.73 -5.10 -20.65
N HIS A 712 -13.72 -4.25 -20.92
CA HIS A 712 -14.60 -4.38 -22.09
C HIS A 712 -14.33 -3.33 -23.18
N GLY A 713 -13.47 -2.34 -22.94
CA GLY A 713 -13.24 -1.24 -23.88
C GLY A 713 -14.48 -0.37 -24.09
N MET A 714 -15.21 -0.05 -23.01
CA MET A 714 -16.50 0.65 -23.09
C MET A 714 -16.63 1.78 -22.07
N ILE A 715 -17.39 2.80 -22.44
CA ILE A 715 -17.69 3.98 -21.63
C ILE A 715 -19.19 4.06 -21.38
N GLY A 716 -19.56 4.23 -20.12
CA GLY A 716 -20.92 4.39 -19.63
C GLY A 716 -21.23 5.84 -19.27
N LEU A 717 -22.26 6.41 -19.89
CA LEU A 717 -22.74 7.78 -19.66
C LEU A 717 -23.98 7.75 -18.79
N SER A 718 -24.14 8.68 -17.85
CA SER A 718 -25.35 8.80 -17.03
C SER A 718 -25.76 10.25 -16.86
N TRP A 719 -27.03 10.56 -17.11
CA TRP A 719 -27.57 11.91 -17.12
C TRP A 719 -29.08 11.93 -16.89
N LYS A 720 -29.63 13.13 -16.70
CA LYS A 720 -31.06 13.41 -16.64
C LYS A 720 -31.46 14.32 -17.77
N ALA A 721 -32.46 13.93 -18.56
CA ALA A 721 -32.95 14.74 -19.67
C ALA A 721 -34.42 14.47 -20.01
N ALA A 722 -35.02 15.43 -20.70
CA ALA A 722 -36.20 15.20 -21.53
C ALA A 722 -35.81 14.81 -22.97
N GLY A 723 -36.75 14.29 -23.76
CA GLY A 723 -36.50 13.94 -25.17
C GLY A 723 -35.67 12.66 -25.37
N LEU A 724 -35.68 11.75 -24.39
CA LEU A 724 -34.94 10.47 -24.45
C LEU A 724 -35.52 9.47 -25.47
N GLY A 725 -36.76 9.69 -25.93
CA GLY A 725 -37.50 8.75 -26.78
C GLY A 725 -37.93 7.45 -26.07
N ILE A 726 -37.93 7.46 -24.73
CA ILE A 726 -38.38 6.40 -23.82
C ILE A 726 -39.08 7.05 -22.62
N THR A 727 -39.93 6.29 -21.92
CA THR A 727 -40.70 6.76 -20.75
C THR A 727 -40.24 6.09 -19.46
N ASP A 728 -40.74 6.53 -18.31
CA ASP A 728 -40.44 5.96 -17.00
C ASP A 728 -40.82 4.46 -16.91
N CYS A 729 -39.96 3.67 -16.26
CA CYS A 729 -40.10 2.22 -16.13
C CYS A 729 -41.32 1.73 -15.32
N PHE A 730 -41.98 2.59 -14.54
CA PHE A 730 -43.09 2.23 -13.67
C PHE A 730 -44.39 2.95 -14.01
N ASN A 731 -44.36 4.28 -14.16
CA ASN A 731 -45.54 5.10 -14.41
C ASN A 731 -45.72 5.49 -15.89
N HIS A 732 -44.75 5.18 -16.75
CA HIS A 732 -44.74 5.47 -18.19
C HIS A 732 -44.92 6.96 -18.56
N ALA A 733 -44.61 7.88 -17.64
CA ALA A 733 -44.54 9.30 -17.94
C ALA A 733 -43.33 9.63 -18.83
N ASP A 734 -43.45 10.71 -19.59
CA ASP A 734 -42.36 11.40 -20.27
C ASP A 734 -41.95 12.65 -19.45
N GLY A 735 -40.81 13.25 -19.76
CA GLY A 735 -40.27 14.42 -19.07
C GLY A 735 -38.80 14.25 -18.70
N GLN A 736 -38.35 14.98 -17.67
CA GLN A 736 -36.98 14.88 -17.15
C GLN A 736 -36.77 13.58 -16.37
N LEU A 737 -36.13 12.59 -17.02
CA LEU A 737 -35.86 11.26 -16.46
C LEU A 737 -34.36 10.95 -16.48
N TYR A 738 -33.91 10.12 -15.53
CA TYR A 738 -32.54 9.61 -15.49
C TYR A 738 -32.39 8.43 -16.46
N ALA A 739 -31.39 8.54 -17.33
CA ALA A 739 -31.06 7.54 -18.32
C ALA A 739 -29.54 7.40 -18.46
N PHE A 740 -29.14 6.37 -19.20
CA PHE A 740 -27.75 6.03 -19.41
C PHE A 740 -27.52 5.38 -20.77
N GLN A 741 -26.29 5.40 -21.24
CA GLN A 741 -25.87 4.81 -22.51
C GLN A 741 -24.50 4.18 -22.38
N ASN A 742 -24.30 3.05 -23.03
CA ASN A 742 -22.98 2.47 -23.25
C ASN A 742 -22.50 2.77 -24.68
N VAL A 743 -21.22 3.08 -24.84
CA VAL A 743 -20.53 3.17 -26.13
C VAL A 743 -19.14 2.52 -26.04
N ASN A 744 -18.61 2.06 -27.18
CA ASN A 744 -17.22 1.58 -27.28
C ASN A 744 -16.23 2.76 -27.16
N ILE A 745 -15.00 2.52 -26.67
CA ILE A 745 -13.92 3.52 -26.62
C ILE A 745 -13.40 3.89 -28.03
N PRO A 746 -12.70 5.02 -28.21
CA PRO A 746 -12.02 5.35 -29.45
C PRO A 746 -11.07 4.22 -29.90
N GLY A 747 -10.91 4.06 -31.22
CA GLY A 747 -10.06 3.01 -31.79
C GLY A 747 -10.65 1.59 -31.79
N THR A 748 -11.90 1.42 -31.32
CA THR A 748 -12.64 0.14 -31.39
C THR A 748 -13.94 0.30 -32.20
N ASP A 749 -14.43 -0.81 -32.77
CA ASP A 749 -15.68 -0.81 -33.55
C ASP A 749 -16.89 -0.45 -32.67
N MET A 750 -17.74 0.46 -33.15
CA MET A 750 -18.93 0.95 -32.42
C MET A 750 -20.10 -0.04 -32.52
N ASN A 751 -19.89 -1.28 -32.04
CA ASN A 751 -20.82 -2.41 -32.17
C ASN A 751 -21.61 -2.72 -30.88
N ALA A 752 -21.19 -2.21 -29.72
CA ALA A 752 -21.74 -2.53 -28.40
C ALA A 752 -22.52 -1.36 -27.77
N VAL A 753 -23.14 -0.53 -28.60
CA VAL A 753 -23.98 0.59 -28.13
C VAL A 753 -25.25 0.04 -27.47
N LYS A 754 -25.45 0.38 -26.19
CA LYS A 754 -26.65 0.00 -25.43
C LYS A 754 -27.40 1.22 -24.94
N PHE A 755 -28.73 1.16 -24.97
CA PHE A 755 -29.62 2.15 -24.39
C PHE A 755 -30.79 1.44 -23.69
N PRO A 756 -31.33 1.95 -22.57
CA PRO A 756 -32.38 1.26 -21.84
C PRO A 756 -33.73 1.37 -22.57
N THR A 757 -34.63 0.43 -22.30
CA THR A 757 -35.99 0.40 -22.87
C THR A 757 -36.96 1.35 -22.16
N CYS A 758 -36.63 1.76 -20.95
CA CYS A 758 -37.35 2.72 -20.12
C CYS A 758 -36.36 3.45 -19.20
N ALA A 759 -36.73 4.64 -18.71
CA ALA A 759 -35.89 5.49 -17.87
C ALA A 759 -36.34 5.47 -16.40
N LEU A 760 -35.56 6.07 -15.50
CA LEU A 760 -35.82 6.10 -14.07
C LEU A 760 -36.23 7.52 -13.63
N SER A 761 -37.25 7.63 -12.77
CA SER A 761 -37.64 8.89 -12.14
C SER A 761 -36.80 9.27 -10.91
N GLY A 762 -36.16 8.28 -10.27
CA GLY A 762 -35.21 8.49 -9.16
C GLY A 762 -33.75 8.57 -9.62
N LEU A 763 -32.89 9.15 -8.78
CA LEU A 763 -31.45 9.30 -9.00
C LEU A 763 -30.77 7.97 -9.37
N SER A 764 -29.98 7.97 -10.45
CA SER A 764 -29.30 6.77 -10.98
C SER A 764 -28.03 7.14 -11.76
N HIS A 765 -27.03 6.25 -11.74
CA HIS A 765 -25.87 6.27 -12.65
C HIS A 765 -25.28 4.87 -12.88
N LEU A 766 -24.38 4.77 -13.87
CA LEU A 766 -23.57 3.60 -14.21
C LEU A 766 -22.26 3.53 -13.42
N ILE A 767 -21.78 2.31 -13.21
CA ILE A 767 -20.60 1.98 -12.38
C ILE A 767 -19.91 0.76 -12.99
N TYR A 768 -18.72 0.93 -13.56
CA TYR A 768 -18.03 -0.12 -14.33
C TYR A 768 -16.67 -0.51 -13.70
N ASP A 769 -16.20 -1.74 -13.98
CA ASP A 769 -14.87 -2.21 -13.59
C ASP A 769 -13.78 -1.41 -14.32
N SER A 770 -13.32 -0.34 -13.66
CA SER A 770 -12.24 0.51 -14.14
C SER A 770 -10.87 -0.15 -14.04
N PHE A 771 -10.74 -1.38 -13.54
CA PHE A 771 -9.48 -2.11 -13.54
C PHE A 771 -9.35 -3.00 -14.79
N PRO A 772 -8.14 -3.07 -15.40
CA PRO A 772 -7.90 -4.00 -16.49
C PRO A 772 -7.83 -5.45 -16.00
N PRO A 773 -8.06 -6.43 -16.90
CA PRO A 773 -7.74 -7.83 -16.62
C PRO A 773 -6.25 -7.98 -16.32
N LYS A 774 -5.94 -8.70 -15.23
CA LYS A 774 -4.64 -9.35 -15.07
C LYS A 774 -4.74 -10.75 -15.67
N PHE A 775 -3.65 -11.23 -16.27
CA PHE A 775 -3.56 -12.53 -16.90
C PHE A 775 -2.70 -13.47 -16.07
N GLN A 776 -3.04 -14.76 -16.09
CA GLN A 776 -2.31 -15.79 -15.37
C GLN A 776 -0.93 -15.99 -16.01
N MET A 777 0.10 -15.94 -15.16
CA MET A 777 1.48 -16.16 -15.57
C MET A 777 2.02 -17.43 -14.89
N ASP A 778 2.82 -18.21 -15.62
CA ASP A 778 3.62 -19.33 -15.08
C ASP A 778 5.10 -19.10 -15.42
N ASN A 779 5.94 -19.04 -14.38
CA ASN A 779 7.38 -18.75 -14.48
C ASN A 779 7.76 -17.53 -15.35
N GLY A 780 6.86 -16.54 -15.45
CA GLY A 780 7.01 -15.32 -16.27
C GLY A 780 6.48 -15.42 -17.70
N ASN A 781 5.91 -16.56 -18.12
CA ASN A 781 5.20 -16.73 -19.39
C ASN A 781 3.69 -16.56 -19.19
N PHE A 782 2.97 -16.06 -20.20
CA PHE A 782 1.51 -16.11 -20.23
C PHE A 782 1.02 -17.56 -20.26
N VAL A 783 0.04 -17.90 -19.42
CA VAL A 783 -0.73 -19.14 -19.58
C VAL A 783 -1.71 -18.94 -20.73
N LEU A 784 -1.61 -19.78 -21.76
CA LEU A 784 -2.41 -19.67 -22.98
C LEU A 784 -3.41 -20.82 -23.11
N GLU A 785 -4.65 -20.48 -23.47
CA GLU A 785 -5.66 -21.44 -23.94
C GLU A 785 -6.06 -21.04 -25.36
N ASN A 786 -6.00 -21.96 -26.33
CA ASN A 786 -6.27 -21.69 -27.75
C ASN A 786 -5.50 -20.49 -28.34
N ASN A 787 -4.25 -20.28 -27.92
CA ASN A 787 -3.42 -19.11 -28.24
C ASN A 787 -4.08 -17.78 -27.82
N LEU A 788 -4.68 -17.74 -26.62
CA LEU A 788 -5.14 -16.50 -25.98
C LEU A 788 -4.74 -16.52 -24.48
N PRO A 789 -4.31 -15.38 -23.90
CA PRO A 789 -3.97 -15.30 -22.47
C PRO A 789 -5.17 -15.56 -21.56
N VAL A 790 -5.01 -16.46 -20.60
CA VAL A 790 -6.04 -16.80 -19.61
C VAL A 790 -6.08 -15.74 -18.51
N PRO A 791 -7.24 -15.15 -18.16
CA PRO A 791 -7.37 -14.21 -17.04
C PRO A 791 -6.97 -14.85 -15.70
N ASP A 792 -6.28 -14.11 -14.82
CA ASP A 792 -5.86 -14.62 -13.51
C ASP A 792 -7.08 -14.77 -12.58
N PRO A 793 -7.42 -15.98 -12.10
CA PRO A 793 -8.54 -16.19 -11.18
C PRO A 793 -8.38 -15.47 -9.83
N LYS A 794 -7.17 -15.02 -9.46
CA LYS A 794 -6.92 -14.19 -8.28
C LYS A 794 -7.32 -12.73 -8.45
N PHE A 795 -7.47 -12.25 -9.69
CA PHE A 795 -7.90 -10.88 -10.03
C PHE A 795 -9.23 -10.90 -10.82
N PRO A 796 -10.30 -11.42 -10.19
CA PRO A 796 -11.60 -11.57 -10.83
C PRO A 796 -12.23 -10.23 -11.20
N ASP A 797 -13.06 -10.25 -12.24
CA ASP A 797 -13.95 -9.16 -12.64
C ASP A 797 -14.73 -8.59 -11.45
N LEU A 798 -14.67 -7.26 -11.28
CA LEU A 798 -15.47 -6.56 -10.27
C LEU A 798 -16.91 -6.35 -10.72
N GLY A 799 -17.20 -6.55 -12.01
CA GLY A 799 -18.51 -6.41 -12.60
C GLY A 799 -18.87 -4.97 -12.98
N ASN A 800 -20.00 -4.85 -13.68
CA ASN A 800 -20.54 -3.60 -14.19
C ASN A 800 -21.98 -3.47 -13.70
N TYR A 801 -22.41 -2.26 -13.33
CA TYR A 801 -23.67 -2.04 -12.62
C TYR A 801 -24.36 -0.71 -12.97
N TYR A 802 -25.64 -0.62 -12.63
CA TYR A 802 -26.37 0.64 -12.50
C TYR A 802 -27.06 0.72 -11.13
N ILE A 803 -27.31 1.94 -10.62
CA ILE A 803 -28.08 2.16 -9.39
C ILE A 803 -29.57 2.19 -9.69
N ASP A 804 -30.32 1.32 -9.03
CA ASP A 804 -31.77 1.22 -9.08
C ASP A 804 -32.40 1.90 -7.85
N PRO A 805 -33.10 3.03 -8.04
CA PRO A 805 -33.74 3.78 -6.97
C PRO A 805 -35.19 3.34 -6.71
N ARG A 806 -35.75 2.36 -7.44
CA ARG A 806 -37.19 2.03 -7.40
C ARG A 806 -37.72 1.57 -6.04
N LYS A 807 -36.82 1.32 -5.08
CA LYS A 807 -37.13 0.96 -3.69
C LYS A 807 -36.58 1.96 -2.66
N SER A 808 -36.12 3.15 -3.05
CA SER A 808 -35.55 4.14 -2.10
C SER A 808 -36.47 4.45 -0.91
N ASP A 809 -37.78 4.38 -1.14
CA ASP A 809 -38.81 4.80 -0.20
C ASP A 809 -39.34 3.65 0.67
N ASN A 810 -38.92 2.41 0.41
CA ASN A 810 -39.23 1.26 1.28
C ASN A 810 -38.41 1.33 2.58
N GLY A 811 -38.81 0.56 3.59
CA GLY A 811 -38.07 0.46 4.85
C GLY A 811 -36.65 -0.12 4.67
N LEU A 812 -35.65 0.50 5.30
CA LEU A 812 -34.27 0.00 5.26
C LEU A 812 -34.13 -1.40 5.91
N ASP A 813 -35.00 -1.74 6.87
CA ASP A 813 -35.04 -3.07 7.50
C ASP A 813 -35.66 -4.17 6.60
N THR A 814 -36.26 -3.80 5.46
CA THR A 814 -36.77 -4.76 4.46
C THR A 814 -35.89 -4.76 3.22
N ASP A 815 -36.32 -4.10 2.15
CA ASP A 815 -35.76 -4.10 0.81
C ASP A 815 -35.61 -2.67 0.26
N GLY A 816 -35.65 -1.66 1.13
CA GLY A 816 -35.53 -0.26 0.75
C GLY A 816 -34.12 0.31 0.67
N GLY A 817 -33.96 1.36 -0.13
CA GLY A 817 -32.68 1.99 -0.45
C GLY A 817 -32.32 1.85 -1.93
N TYR A 818 -31.04 2.02 -2.24
CA TYR A 818 -30.53 2.10 -3.60
C TYR A 818 -29.75 0.82 -3.96
N HIS A 819 -30.24 0.07 -4.94
CA HIS A 819 -29.76 -1.28 -5.26
C HIS A 819 -28.82 -1.28 -6.46
N LEU A 820 -27.78 -2.12 -6.43
CA LEU A 820 -26.88 -2.32 -7.58
C LEU A 820 -27.37 -3.46 -8.47
N ARG A 821 -27.71 -3.13 -9.72
CA ARG A 821 -28.20 -4.06 -10.73
C ARG A 821 -27.12 -4.32 -11.77
N LYS A 822 -26.95 -5.57 -12.21
CA LYS A 822 -25.84 -5.96 -13.09
C LYS A 822 -26.07 -5.48 -14.52
N VAL A 823 -25.03 -4.90 -15.11
CA VAL A 823 -24.94 -4.53 -16.52
C VAL A 823 -24.07 -5.57 -17.21
N ILE A 824 -24.54 -6.07 -18.36
CA ILE A 824 -23.76 -6.94 -19.23
C ILE A 824 -23.18 -6.08 -20.35
N LEU A 825 -21.85 -6.09 -20.48
CA LEU A 825 -21.09 -5.37 -21.51
C LEU A 825 -20.67 -6.36 -22.59
N ASP A 826 -21.44 -6.39 -23.67
CA ASP A 826 -21.28 -7.26 -24.83
C ASP A 826 -21.78 -6.53 -26.11
N ASP A 827 -21.52 -7.13 -27.27
CA ASP A 827 -21.99 -6.73 -28.60
C ASP A 827 -23.29 -7.45 -29.04
N ASN A 828 -23.77 -8.43 -28.26
CA ASN A 828 -24.86 -9.32 -28.63
C ASN A 828 -26.23 -8.96 -28.02
N SER A 829 -26.27 -8.16 -26.95
CA SER A 829 -27.50 -7.65 -26.33
C SER A 829 -27.70 -6.15 -26.63
N PRO A 830 -28.79 -5.72 -27.29
CA PRO A 830 -28.93 -4.34 -27.78
C PRO A 830 -29.36 -3.32 -26.69
N THR A 831 -29.77 -3.78 -25.51
CA THR A 831 -30.38 -2.95 -24.45
C THR A 831 -29.95 -3.40 -23.06
N PHE A 832 -29.98 -2.49 -22.09
CA PHE A 832 -29.84 -2.85 -20.66
C PHE A 832 -31.07 -3.64 -20.16
N ASP A 833 -30.86 -4.56 -19.22
CA ASP A 833 -31.97 -5.15 -18.45
C ASP A 833 -32.50 -4.12 -17.46
N MET A 834 -33.75 -3.70 -17.66
CA MET A 834 -34.47 -2.76 -16.80
C MET A 834 -35.52 -3.45 -15.92
N SER A 835 -35.56 -4.79 -15.88
CA SER A 835 -36.57 -5.53 -15.13
C SER A 835 -36.48 -5.26 -13.61
N ALA A 836 -37.62 -5.27 -12.92
CA ALA A 836 -37.70 -5.00 -11.49
C ALA A 836 -37.39 -6.22 -10.60
N GLY A 837 -37.24 -7.41 -11.20
CA GLY A 837 -36.96 -8.68 -10.52
C GLY A 837 -35.48 -9.08 -10.53
N GLN A 838 -34.58 -8.20 -10.97
CA GLN A 838 -33.14 -8.45 -10.93
C GLN A 838 -32.65 -8.63 -9.49
N ASN A 839 -31.64 -9.49 -9.30
CA ASN A 839 -30.89 -9.53 -8.05
C ASN A 839 -30.12 -8.23 -7.82
N SER A 840 -29.75 -7.99 -6.57
CA SER A 840 -28.90 -6.89 -6.12
C SER A 840 -27.49 -7.39 -5.80
N TYR A 841 -26.50 -6.58 -6.15
CA TYR A 841 -25.08 -6.84 -5.90
C TYR A 841 -24.51 -5.99 -4.75
N GLY A 842 -25.27 -5.02 -4.27
CA GLY A 842 -24.96 -4.15 -3.14
C GLY A 842 -26.12 -3.19 -2.91
N ARG A 843 -26.18 -2.54 -1.74
CA ARG A 843 -27.31 -1.69 -1.34
C ARG A 843 -26.86 -0.53 -0.47
N PHE A 844 -27.23 0.69 -0.85
CA PHE A 844 -26.92 1.90 -0.07
C PHE A 844 -28.16 2.45 0.66
N PRO A 845 -28.02 2.95 1.91
CA PRO A 845 -29.12 3.56 2.66
C PRO A 845 -29.52 4.94 2.13
N TYR A 846 -28.59 5.63 1.45
CA TYR A 846 -28.78 6.94 0.84
C TYR A 846 -28.21 6.89 -0.58
N PHE A 847 -28.65 7.79 -1.46
CA PHE A 847 -28.07 7.86 -2.80
C PHE A 847 -26.57 8.19 -2.70
N PRO A 848 -25.67 7.41 -3.33
CA PRO A 848 -24.28 7.78 -3.43
C PRO A 848 -24.11 8.80 -4.57
N ASP A 849 -23.92 10.06 -4.22
CA ASP A 849 -23.75 11.16 -5.17
C ASP A 849 -22.48 11.01 -6.04
N SER A 850 -21.53 10.20 -5.56
CA SER A 850 -20.42 9.63 -6.34
C SER A 850 -20.06 8.26 -5.78
N VAL A 851 -19.49 7.39 -6.62
CA VAL A 851 -19.26 5.97 -6.30
C VAL A 851 -18.05 5.42 -7.05
N THR A 852 -17.36 4.46 -6.46
CA THR A 852 -16.21 3.76 -7.06
C THR A 852 -16.17 2.29 -6.63
N LEU A 853 -15.67 1.41 -7.50
CA LEU A 853 -15.38 0.01 -7.19
C LEU A 853 -13.98 -0.09 -6.60
N HIS A 854 -13.83 -0.94 -5.58
CA HIS A 854 -12.57 -1.17 -4.87
C HIS A 854 -11.95 -2.51 -5.29
N PRO A 855 -10.63 -2.60 -5.48
CA PRO A 855 -9.97 -3.83 -5.94
C PRO A 855 -10.20 -5.05 -5.03
N SER A 856 -10.54 -4.84 -3.75
CA SER A 856 -10.92 -5.91 -2.81
C SER A 856 -12.41 -6.28 -2.85
N LYS A 857 -13.09 -6.18 -4.00
CA LYS A 857 -14.53 -6.47 -4.18
C LYS A 857 -15.48 -5.73 -3.24
N HIS A 858 -15.19 -4.46 -3.00
CA HIS A 858 -16.12 -3.57 -2.30
C HIS A 858 -16.60 -2.48 -3.26
N ILE A 859 -17.73 -1.88 -2.94
CA ILE A 859 -18.18 -0.65 -3.56
C ILE A 859 -18.32 0.44 -2.51
N ILE A 860 -17.82 1.62 -2.87
CA ILE A 860 -17.71 2.78 -2.00
C ILE A 860 -18.53 3.90 -2.61
N GLY A 861 -19.55 4.38 -1.91
CA GLY A 861 -20.31 5.56 -2.26
C GLY A 861 -20.05 6.70 -1.27
N VAL A 862 -20.16 7.95 -1.71
CA VAL A 862 -20.22 9.11 -0.82
C VAL A 862 -21.56 9.82 -0.94
N ASN A 863 -22.09 10.31 0.18
CA ASN A 863 -23.32 11.09 0.20
C ASN A 863 -23.05 12.51 0.73
N GLN A 864 -23.40 13.51 -0.07
CA GLN A 864 -23.15 14.93 0.23
C GLN A 864 -24.00 15.39 1.42
N LYS A 865 -25.30 15.07 1.39
CA LYS A 865 -26.33 15.55 2.33
C LYS A 865 -26.04 15.18 3.79
N TYR A 866 -25.54 13.98 4.04
CA TYR A 866 -25.26 13.47 5.38
C TYR A 866 -23.77 13.39 5.73
N CYS A 867 -22.89 13.86 4.83
CA CYS A 867 -21.43 13.84 5.01
C CYS A 867 -20.89 12.43 5.28
N LYS A 868 -21.36 11.43 4.53
CA LYS A 868 -21.05 10.00 4.76
C LYS A 868 -20.24 9.39 3.63
N MET A 869 -19.31 8.53 4.01
CA MET A 869 -18.77 7.50 3.13
C MET A 869 -19.52 6.20 3.44
N MET A 870 -19.88 5.42 2.44
CA MET A 870 -20.69 4.21 2.58
C MET A 870 -19.97 3.06 1.86
N ILE A 871 -19.67 1.97 2.56
CA ILE A 871 -18.92 0.85 1.99
C ILE A 871 -19.72 -0.44 2.17
N THR A 872 -19.85 -1.23 1.10
CA THR A 872 -20.43 -2.58 1.16
C THR A 872 -19.62 -3.55 0.29
N PRO A 873 -19.42 -4.82 0.70
CA PRO A 873 -18.88 -5.83 -0.20
C PRO A 873 -19.87 -6.10 -1.35
N LEU A 874 -19.32 -6.40 -2.53
CA LEU A 874 -20.10 -6.86 -3.67
C LEU A 874 -20.55 -8.31 -3.45
N ALA A 875 -21.82 -8.61 -3.71
CA ALA A 875 -22.29 -9.99 -3.72
C ALA A 875 -21.66 -10.77 -4.89
N ALA A 876 -21.39 -12.06 -4.68
CA ALA A 876 -21.00 -12.96 -5.76
C ALA A 876 -22.17 -13.20 -6.72
N ASP A 877 -21.86 -13.57 -7.97
CA ASP A 877 -22.87 -14.00 -8.94
C ASP A 877 -23.72 -15.17 -8.39
N PRO A 878 -25.05 -15.20 -8.64
CA PRO A 878 -25.83 -14.30 -9.48
C PRO A 878 -26.43 -13.09 -8.72
N GLY A 879 -25.80 -12.64 -7.63
CA GLY A 879 -26.34 -11.61 -6.72
C GLY A 879 -27.38 -12.18 -5.73
N LEU A 880 -27.96 -11.31 -4.91
CA LEU A 880 -28.94 -11.67 -3.88
C LEU A 880 -30.28 -10.95 -4.07
N ALA A 881 -31.37 -11.52 -3.56
CA ALA A 881 -32.66 -10.82 -3.48
C ALA A 881 -32.55 -9.55 -2.60
N ASP A 882 -33.37 -8.54 -2.89
CA ASP A 882 -33.28 -7.20 -2.30
C ASP A 882 -33.41 -7.14 -0.77
N ASN A 883 -34.14 -8.07 -0.18
CA ASN A 883 -34.28 -8.21 1.27
C ASN A 883 -33.12 -8.97 1.94
N ASN A 884 -32.25 -9.61 1.15
CA ASN A 884 -31.12 -10.42 1.62
C ASN A 884 -29.76 -9.73 1.39
N ILE A 885 -29.69 -8.69 0.55
CA ILE A 885 -28.44 -7.94 0.31
C ILE A 885 -28.11 -7.04 1.51
N PRO A 886 -26.89 -7.10 2.09
CA PRO A 886 -26.51 -6.25 3.21
C PRO A 886 -26.49 -4.76 2.86
N LEU A 887 -26.98 -3.95 3.80
CA LEU A 887 -26.92 -2.49 3.73
C LEU A 887 -25.49 -1.99 3.94
N ALA A 888 -25.05 -1.01 3.13
CA ALA A 888 -23.72 -0.43 3.24
C ALA A 888 -23.46 0.20 4.61
N ARG A 889 -22.27 -0.06 5.15
CA ARG A 889 -21.81 0.52 6.43
C ARG A 889 -21.44 1.99 6.20
N ALA A 890 -22.03 2.88 7.00
CA ALA A 890 -21.79 4.32 6.92
C ALA A 890 -20.63 4.75 7.83
N PHE A 891 -19.53 5.15 7.21
CA PHE A 891 -18.33 5.72 7.82
C PHE A 891 -18.35 7.26 7.75
N ALA A 892 -17.37 7.88 8.43
CA ALA A 892 -17.25 9.32 8.59
C ALA A 892 -18.52 10.00 9.16
N GLY A 893 -18.55 11.32 9.10
CA GLY A 893 -19.65 12.17 9.54
C GLY A 893 -19.26 13.63 9.36
N LYS A 894 -20.15 14.55 9.74
CA LYS A 894 -19.96 15.98 9.51
C LYS A 894 -18.72 16.54 10.22
N ALA A 895 -17.77 17.02 9.42
CA ALA A 895 -16.65 17.82 9.88
C ALA A 895 -17.09 19.25 10.23
N LEU A 896 -16.41 19.86 11.19
CA LEU A 896 -16.59 21.24 11.61
C LEU A 896 -15.23 21.93 11.72
N ASN A 897 -15.13 23.19 11.28
CA ASN A 897 -13.96 24.03 11.54
C ASN A 897 -13.99 24.59 12.98
N PHE A 898 -14.00 23.71 13.97
CA PHE A 898 -14.01 24.12 15.37
C PHE A 898 -12.64 24.69 15.77
N ASN A 899 -12.63 25.90 16.34
CA ASN A 899 -11.42 26.66 16.71
C ASN A 899 -10.35 26.79 15.60
N GLY A 900 -10.76 26.85 14.32
CA GLY A 900 -9.83 27.00 13.19
C GLY A 900 -9.05 25.73 12.83
N SER A 901 -9.49 24.56 13.29
CA SER A 901 -8.80 23.27 13.09
C SER A 901 -8.73 22.77 11.64
N GLY A 902 -9.45 23.38 10.69
CA GLY A 902 -9.56 22.88 9.31
C GLY A 902 -10.36 21.58 9.17
N GLY A 903 -11.03 21.13 10.24
CA GLY A 903 -11.84 19.91 10.27
C GLY A 903 -11.04 18.65 10.51
N ARG A 904 -11.48 17.86 11.50
CA ARG A 904 -10.85 16.62 11.96
C ARG A 904 -10.68 15.58 10.82
N PRO A 905 -9.50 14.95 10.67
CA PRO A 905 -9.33 13.75 9.85
C PRO A 905 -10.22 12.59 10.32
N GLY A 906 -10.85 11.90 9.36
CA GLY A 906 -11.90 10.89 9.59
C GLY A 906 -13.32 11.44 9.41
N LEU A 907 -13.48 12.76 9.28
CA LEU A 907 -14.76 13.44 9.07
C LEU A 907 -14.74 14.24 7.76
N LEU A 908 -15.93 14.42 7.16
CA LEU A 908 -16.13 15.04 5.85
C LEU A 908 -17.00 16.31 5.98
N PHE A 909 -16.67 17.37 5.26
CA PHE A 909 -17.47 18.59 5.17
C PHE A 909 -18.65 18.40 4.21
N ILE A 910 -18.39 18.42 2.89
CA ILE A 910 -19.34 18.05 1.85
C ILE A 910 -18.53 17.25 0.81
N PRO A 911 -18.62 15.91 0.79
CA PRO A 911 -17.97 15.12 -0.26
C PRO A 911 -18.62 15.41 -1.61
N ILE A 912 -17.81 15.52 -2.66
CA ILE A 912 -18.23 15.78 -4.04
C ILE A 912 -18.06 14.52 -4.89
N ALA A 913 -16.88 13.89 -4.81
CA ALA A 913 -16.53 12.73 -5.61
C ALA A 913 -15.65 11.75 -4.82
N VAL A 914 -15.68 10.47 -5.21
CA VAL A 914 -14.84 9.42 -4.63
C VAL A 914 -14.19 8.57 -5.73
N THR A 915 -12.93 8.22 -5.52
CA THR A 915 -12.17 7.30 -6.36
C THR A 915 -11.30 6.40 -5.48
N CYS A 916 -10.61 5.42 -6.05
CA CYS A 916 -9.61 4.65 -5.33
C CYS A 916 -8.32 4.46 -6.15
N SER A 917 -7.20 4.35 -5.46
CA SER A 917 -5.88 4.10 -6.02
C SER A 917 -5.60 2.61 -6.21
N HIS A 918 -4.49 2.27 -6.86
CA HIS A 918 -4.07 0.89 -7.09
C HIS A 918 -3.89 0.09 -5.77
N ASP A 919 -3.38 0.73 -4.72
CA ASP A 919 -3.20 0.15 -3.38
C ASP A 919 -4.49 0.09 -2.55
N GLY A 920 -5.65 0.39 -3.15
CA GLY A 920 -6.93 0.39 -2.48
C GLY A 920 -7.14 1.53 -1.49
N THR A 921 -6.32 2.58 -1.50
CA THR A 921 -6.62 3.81 -0.74
C THR A 921 -7.86 4.47 -1.33
N ILE A 922 -8.86 4.72 -0.50
CA ILE A 922 -10.09 5.43 -0.87
C ILE A 922 -9.81 6.93 -0.82
N LEU A 923 -10.18 7.66 -1.85
CA LEU A 923 -9.83 9.07 -2.04
C LEU A 923 -11.10 9.88 -2.24
N VAL A 924 -11.46 10.68 -1.23
CA VAL A 924 -12.67 11.50 -1.23
C VAL A 924 -12.31 12.96 -1.48
N LEU A 925 -12.81 13.52 -2.58
CA LEU A 925 -12.81 14.95 -2.86
C LEU A 925 -13.93 15.62 -2.08
N GLU A 926 -13.61 16.64 -1.28
CA GLU A 926 -14.58 17.38 -0.49
C GLU A 926 -14.35 18.90 -0.53
N GLN A 927 -15.43 19.65 -0.40
CA GLN A 927 -15.40 21.11 -0.36
C GLN A 927 -16.40 21.64 0.67
N VAL A 928 -16.12 22.83 1.22
CA VAL A 928 -17.13 23.69 1.82
C VAL A 928 -16.83 25.13 1.42
N ALA A 929 -17.86 25.85 0.98
CA ALA A 929 -17.80 27.28 0.72
C ALA A 929 -18.86 27.99 1.58
N SER A 930 -18.44 28.90 2.45
CA SER A 930 -19.32 29.62 3.36
C SER A 930 -18.71 30.98 3.75
N SER A 931 -19.55 31.92 4.18
CA SER A 931 -19.15 33.30 4.50
C SER A 931 -18.08 33.44 5.59
N GLY A 932 -17.85 32.40 6.42
CA GLY A 932 -16.81 32.38 7.46
C GLY A 932 -15.77 31.26 7.32
N PHE A 933 -15.91 30.37 6.33
CA PHE A 933 -14.98 29.25 6.13
C PHE A 933 -15.08 28.68 4.71
N ASN A 934 -13.94 28.66 4.00
CA ASN A 934 -13.78 28.02 2.70
C ASN A 934 -12.63 27.01 2.76
N LEU A 935 -12.88 25.78 2.33
CA LEU A 935 -11.88 24.71 2.27
C LEU A 935 -12.22 23.75 1.12
N ALA A 936 -11.20 23.28 0.41
CA ALA A 936 -11.28 22.15 -0.50
C ALA A 936 -10.09 21.22 -0.25
N ARG A 937 -10.31 19.89 -0.26
CA ARG A 937 -9.24 18.91 -0.09
C ARG A 937 -9.60 17.56 -0.71
N ILE A 938 -8.58 16.74 -1.00
CA ILE A 938 -8.74 15.28 -1.00
C ILE A 938 -8.45 14.77 0.42
N GLN A 939 -9.22 13.81 0.90
CA GLN A 939 -8.95 13.06 2.12
C GLN A 939 -8.89 11.55 1.80
N ALA A 940 -7.87 10.88 2.31
CA ALA A 940 -7.57 9.47 2.05
C ALA A 940 -8.01 8.56 3.20
N PHE A 941 -8.58 7.39 2.89
CA PHE A 941 -9.15 6.44 3.85
C PHE A 941 -8.86 4.97 3.50
N ASP A 942 -8.92 4.08 4.49
CA ASP A 942 -8.98 2.62 4.30
C ASP A 942 -10.43 2.10 4.22
N LEU A 943 -10.61 0.79 3.98
CA LEU A 943 -11.92 0.12 3.96
C LEU A 943 -12.68 0.14 5.31
N ASN A 944 -12.03 0.53 6.40
CA ASN A 944 -12.63 0.70 7.73
C ASN A 944 -12.96 2.17 8.04
N GLY A 945 -12.73 3.09 7.10
CA GLY A 945 -12.94 4.53 7.29
C GLY A 945 -11.88 5.22 8.13
N ASN A 946 -10.71 4.60 8.35
CA ASN A 946 -9.56 5.22 9.02
C ASN A 946 -8.77 6.07 8.03
N PRO A 947 -8.33 7.30 8.38
CA PRO A 947 -7.54 8.13 7.48
C PRO A 947 -6.15 7.56 7.19
N VAL A 948 -5.74 7.57 5.91
CA VAL A 948 -4.46 7.02 5.42
C VAL A 948 -3.49 8.14 5.05
N SER A 949 -2.34 8.23 5.72
CA SER A 949 -1.36 9.29 5.46
C SER A 949 -0.49 9.04 4.22
N CYS A 950 -1.03 9.30 3.03
CA CYS A 950 -0.33 9.10 1.74
C CYS A 950 0.19 10.39 1.06
N PHE A 951 -0.28 11.58 1.46
CA PHE A 951 0.09 12.86 0.84
C PHE A 951 1.31 13.51 1.48
N SER A 952 1.95 14.45 0.77
CA SER A 952 3.04 15.26 1.31
C SER A 952 2.48 16.54 1.95
N GLY A 953 2.48 16.60 3.28
CA GLY A 953 2.10 17.78 4.06
C GLY A 953 3.32 18.56 4.57
N GLU A 954 3.06 19.76 5.11
CA GLU A 954 4.10 20.68 5.62
C GLU A 954 4.99 20.08 6.72
N ASN A 955 4.47 19.09 7.47
CA ASN A 955 5.16 18.43 8.58
C ASN A 955 5.42 16.92 8.34
N GLY A 956 5.39 16.47 7.07
CA GLY A 956 5.56 15.05 6.70
C GLY A 956 4.31 14.44 6.07
N ALA A 957 4.15 13.11 6.18
CA ALA A 957 3.02 12.41 5.58
C ALA A 957 1.66 12.85 6.15
N SER A 958 0.68 13.06 5.28
CA SER A 958 -0.62 13.66 5.61
C SER A 958 -1.78 12.83 5.04
N PRO A 959 -2.92 12.67 5.76
CA PRO A 959 -4.12 12.04 5.24
C PRO A 959 -4.98 12.98 4.38
N THR A 960 -4.58 14.24 4.25
CA THR A 960 -5.27 15.26 3.46
C THR A 960 -4.34 16.00 2.52
N LEU A 961 -4.78 16.20 1.28
CA LEU A 961 -4.17 17.07 0.29
C LEU A 961 -5.04 18.32 0.15
N SER A 962 -4.53 19.48 0.59
CA SER A 962 -5.23 20.76 0.45
C SER A 962 -5.30 21.19 -1.02
N LEU A 963 -6.46 21.70 -1.44
CA LEU A 963 -6.70 22.19 -2.79
C LEU A 963 -7.04 23.69 -2.77
N PRO A 964 -6.83 24.44 -3.87
CA PRO A 964 -7.24 25.84 -3.98
C PRO A 964 -8.72 26.06 -3.63
N SER A 965 -9.01 27.00 -2.72
CA SER A 965 -10.37 27.25 -2.21
C SER A 965 -11.22 28.19 -3.08
N ASN A 966 -10.65 28.72 -4.17
CA ASN A 966 -11.26 29.69 -5.09
C ASN A 966 -11.79 29.07 -6.39
N ALA A 967 -12.13 27.78 -6.35
CA ALA A 967 -12.65 26.97 -7.44
C ALA A 967 -13.88 26.17 -6.99
N THR A 968 -14.75 25.76 -7.92
CA THR A 968 -15.82 24.79 -7.68
C THR A 968 -15.40 23.45 -8.27
N TYR A 969 -15.27 22.44 -7.41
CA TYR A 969 -14.82 21.11 -7.80
C TYR A 969 -15.99 20.26 -8.33
N LEU A 970 -15.71 19.42 -9.34
CA LEU A 970 -16.73 18.63 -10.05
C LEU A 970 -16.54 17.12 -9.91
N ASP A 971 -15.29 16.64 -9.98
CA ASP A 971 -14.99 15.22 -10.08
C ASP A 971 -13.52 14.88 -9.78
N VAL A 972 -13.24 13.62 -9.46
CA VAL A 972 -11.88 13.08 -9.34
C VAL A 972 -11.76 11.68 -9.92
N ALA A 973 -10.67 11.41 -10.65
CA ALA A 973 -10.26 10.08 -11.09
C ALA A 973 -8.83 9.79 -10.59
N ALA A 974 -8.56 8.54 -10.23
CA ALA A 974 -7.22 8.08 -9.83
C ALA A 974 -6.73 6.96 -10.74
N VAL A 975 -5.45 7.00 -11.09
CA VAL A 975 -4.75 5.98 -11.86
C VAL A 975 -3.31 5.85 -11.37
N GLY A 976 -2.76 4.64 -11.41
CA GLY A 976 -1.39 4.41 -10.97
C GLY A 976 -1.05 2.94 -10.76
N ASP A 977 0.08 2.75 -10.09
CA ASP A 977 0.64 1.46 -9.67
C ASP A 977 0.96 1.49 -8.17
N ASN A 978 1.57 0.42 -7.65
CA ASN A 978 1.93 0.31 -6.23
C ASN A 978 3.14 1.21 -5.83
N CYS A 979 3.75 1.94 -6.78
CA CYS A 979 4.79 2.95 -6.52
C CYS A 979 4.23 4.38 -6.50
N SER A 980 3.30 4.71 -7.40
CA SER A 980 2.84 6.07 -7.68
C SER A 980 1.36 6.11 -8.06
N THR A 981 0.63 7.11 -7.58
CA THR A 981 -0.75 7.39 -8.00
C THR A 981 -0.91 8.83 -8.45
N PHE A 982 -1.57 9.02 -9.60
CA PHE A 982 -1.97 10.28 -10.17
C PHE A 982 -3.45 10.54 -9.91
N LEU A 983 -3.78 11.75 -9.46
CA LEU A 983 -5.13 12.22 -9.15
C LEU A 983 -5.51 13.33 -10.12
N PHE A 984 -6.46 13.04 -11.00
CA PHE A 984 -7.01 13.97 -11.98
C PHE A 984 -8.22 14.64 -11.34
N ILE A 985 -8.14 15.96 -11.11
CA ILE A 985 -9.19 16.73 -10.42
C ILE A 985 -9.78 17.75 -11.40
N LEU A 986 -11.08 17.60 -11.70
CA LEU A 986 -11.83 18.53 -12.55
C LEU A 986 -12.50 19.63 -11.70
N TYR A 987 -12.35 20.89 -12.12
CA TYR A 987 -13.00 22.04 -11.49
C TYR A 987 -13.24 23.19 -12.48
N TYR A 988 -14.02 24.17 -12.07
CA TYR A 988 -14.11 25.47 -12.74
C TYR A 988 -13.86 26.63 -11.76
N ASN A 989 -13.39 27.76 -12.28
CA ASN A 989 -13.30 29.02 -11.56
C ASN A 989 -14.49 29.93 -11.91
N ASN A 990 -14.68 31.03 -11.19
CA ASN A 990 -15.75 32.00 -11.47
C ASN A 990 -17.15 31.33 -11.45
N SER A 991 -17.96 31.53 -12.50
CA SER A 991 -19.33 31.02 -12.63
C SER A 991 -19.46 29.73 -13.46
N GLY A 992 -18.39 29.23 -14.07
CA GLY A 992 -18.45 28.05 -14.96
C GLY A 992 -19.27 28.30 -16.23
N THR A 993 -19.37 29.56 -16.67
CA THR A 993 -20.20 29.99 -17.82
C THR A 993 -19.37 30.20 -19.08
N ALA A 994 -18.04 30.25 -18.97
CA ALA A 994 -17.12 30.30 -20.10
C ALA A 994 -16.26 29.03 -20.14
N THR A 995 -15.88 28.57 -21.34
CA THR A 995 -15.01 27.38 -21.49
C THR A 995 -13.65 27.55 -20.81
N SER A 996 -13.14 28.78 -20.73
CA SER A 996 -11.91 29.15 -20.03
C SER A 996 -11.98 29.10 -18.51
N ASP A 997 -13.18 28.97 -17.92
CA ASP A 997 -13.32 28.78 -16.47
C ASP A 997 -12.82 27.39 -16.04
N TYR A 998 -12.91 26.39 -16.92
CA TYR A 998 -12.71 24.98 -16.62
C TYR A 998 -11.25 24.53 -16.72
N ASN A 999 -10.83 23.74 -15.74
CA ASN A 999 -9.47 23.26 -15.60
C ASN A 999 -9.46 21.82 -15.07
N MET A 1000 -8.48 21.03 -15.51
CA MET A 1000 -8.15 19.72 -14.93
C MET A 1000 -6.73 19.80 -14.38
N THR A 1001 -6.53 19.44 -13.12
CA THR A 1001 -5.21 19.42 -12.49
C THR A 1001 -4.84 18.01 -12.04
N ILE A 1002 -3.61 17.60 -12.37
CA ILE A 1002 -3.02 16.34 -11.94
C ILE A 1002 -2.17 16.61 -10.70
N TYR A 1003 -2.46 15.86 -9.64
CA TYR A 1003 -1.59 15.71 -8.47
C TYR A 1003 -1.00 14.30 -8.47
N GLN A 1004 0.17 14.12 -7.86
CA GLN A 1004 0.84 12.82 -7.74
C GLN A 1004 1.21 12.58 -6.27
N TYR A 1005 1.00 11.36 -5.76
CA TYR A 1005 1.61 10.88 -4.51
C TYR A 1005 2.35 9.55 -4.74
N GLY A 1006 3.23 9.19 -3.79
CA GLY A 1006 4.15 8.06 -3.93
C GLY A 1006 5.51 8.46 -4.51
N LYS A 1007 6.15 7.53 -5.22
CA LYS A 1007 7.52 7.67 -5.73
C LYS A 1007 7.63 8.78 -6.78
N GLY A 1008 8.56 9.71 -6.58
CA GLY A 1008 8.77 10.83 -7.50
C GLY A 1008 7.71 11.93 -7.45
N ALA A 1009 6.81 11.90 -6.47
CA ALA A 1009 5.85 12.97 -6.26
C ALA A 1009 6.55 14.32 -5.98
N PRO A 1010 6.11 15.43 -6.58
CA PRO A 1010 6.65 16.76 -6.32
C PRO A 1010 6.21 17.28 -4.94
N ALA A 1011 6.95 18.26 -4.40
CA ALA A 1011 6.58 18.93 -3.16
C ALA A 1011 5.20 19.59 -3.28
N GLY A 1012 4.31 19.34 -2.31
CA GLY A 1012 2.91 19.77 -2.39
C GLY A 1012 2.04 18.99 -3.39
N ASN A 1013 2.53 17.86 -3.91
CA ASN A 1013 1.86 16.90 -4.79
C ASN A 1013 1.41 17.43 -6.17
N LEU A 1014 1.39 18.74 -6.44
CA LEU A 1014 0.95 19.31 -7.73
C LEU A 1014 1.90 18.96 -8.89
N LEU A 1015 1.39 18.33 -9.95
CA LEU A 1015 2.16 17.95 -11.13
C LEU A 1015 1.98 18.92 -12.31
N VAL A 1016 0.75 19.08 -12.81
CA VAL A 1016 0.43 19.91 -13.99
C VAL A 1016 -1.05 20.28 -14.03
N THR A 1017 -1.39 21.42 -14.63
CA THR A 1017 -2.77 21.85 -14.90
C THR A 1017 -3.00 21.97 -16.41
N THR A 1018 -4.07 21.36 -16.91
CA THR A 1018 -4.58 21.57 -18.28
C THR A 1018 -5.79 22.52 -18.24
N PRO A 1019 -5.73 23.70 -18.88
CA PRO A 1019 -6.85 24.63 -18.97
C PRO A 1019 -7.80 24.28 -20.12
N ASN A 1020 -9.01 24.86 -20.08
CA ASN A 1020 -10.04 24.74 -21.11
C ASN A 1020 -10.56 23.31 -21.33
N ILE A 1021 -10.87 22.59 -20.25
CA ILE A 1021 -11.56 21.27 -20.32
C ILE A 1021 -13.03 21.41 -19.86
N PRO A 1022 -13.94 21.91 -20.71
CA PRO A 1022 -15.33 22.20 -20.32
C PRO A 1022 -16.18 20.93 -20.23
N ALA A 1023 -15.99 20.20 -19.13
CA ALA A 1023 -16.62 18.92 -18.83
C ALA A 1023 -17.44 18.99 -17.53
N ALA A 1024 -18.36 18.03 -17.38
CA ALA A 1024 -19.14 17.81 -16.16
C ALA A 1024 -18.55 16.70 -15.28
N LYS A 1025 -18.03 15.63 -15.91
CA LYS A 1025 -17.43 14.44 -15.27
C LYS A 1025 -16.22 13.95 -16.07
N ILE A 1026 -15.30 13.24 -15.40
CA ILE A 1026 -14.09 12.67 -15.99
C ILE A 1026 -13.88 11.21 -15.61
N ASN A 1027 -13.16 10.48 -16.46
CA ASN A 1027 -12.57 9.20 -16.12
C ASN A 1027 -11.26 9.02 -16.87
N VAL A 1028 -10.37 8.16 -16.38
CA VAL A 1028 -9.00 8.00 -16.90
C VAL A 1028 -8.65 6.51 -16.95
N ASP A 1029 -8.12 6.05 -18.08
CA ASP A 1029 -7.67 4.65 -18.25
C ASP A 1029 -6.24 4.43 -17.72
N MET A 1030 -5.77 3.18 -17.73
CA MET A 1030 -4.42 2.85 -17.25
C MET A 1030 -3.30 3.45 -18.12
N TRP A 1031 -3.59 3.84 -19.36
CA TRP A 1031 -2.63 4.39 -20.32
C TRP A 1031 -2.52 5.93 -20.20
N HIS A 1032 -3.33 6.51 -19.31
CA HIS A 1032 -3.51 7.94 -19.05
C HIS A 1032 -4.30 8.70 -20.12
N THR A 1033 -5.16 8.01 -20.89
CA THR A 1033 -6.20 8.65 -21.72
C THR A 1033 -7.25 9.26 -20.81
N LEU A 1034 -7.55 10.55 -21.00
CA LEU A 1034 -8.62 11.25 -20.27
C LEU A 1034 -9.90 11.24 -21.12
N TYR A 1035 -10.99 10.76 -20.52
CA TYR A 1035 -12.32 10.86 -21.08
C TYR A 1035 -13.14 11.90 -20.33
N THR A 1036 -13.89 12.74 -21.05
CA THR A 1036 -14.77 13.76 -20.47
C THR A 1036 -16.21 13.54 -20.89
N LEU A 1037 -17.13 13.65 -19.92
CA LEU A 1037 -18.56 13.80 -20.17
C LEU A 1037 -18.85 15.29 -20.34
N ASN A 1038 -19.27 15.69 -21.53
CA ASN A 1038 -19.33 17.09 -21.91
C ASN A 1038 -20.70 17.70 -21.57
N TRP A 1039 -20.74 19.02 -21.30
CA TRP A 1039 -21.99 19.78 -21.15
C TRP A 1039 -22.78 19.92 -22.47
N GLN A 1040 -22.16 19.59 -23.59
CA GLN A 1040 -22.75 19.65 -24.93
C GLN A 1040 -23.43 18.33 -25.29
N MET A 1041 -24.62 18.36 -25.89
CA MET A 1041 -25.27 17.19 -26.47
C MET A 1041 -24.44 16.59 -27.62
N THR A 1042 -24.60 15.30 -27.91
CA THR A 1042 -24.10 14.66 -29.14
C THR A 1042 -24.64 15.37 -30.38
N GLN A 1043 -23.77 15.53 -31.39
CA GLN A 1043 -24.08 16.25 -32.62
C GLN A 1043 -23.75 15.45 -33.89
N ASP A 1044 -24.32 15.89 -35.01
CA ASP A 1044 -23.93 15.46 -36.35
C ASP A 1044 -22.66 16.19 -36.84
N SER A 1045 -22.17 15.81 -38.02
CA SER A 1045 -21.00 16.43 -38.66
C SER A 1045 -21.24 17.88 -39.13
N SER A 1046 -22.46 18.41 -39.00
CA SER A 1046 -22.84 19.79 -39.28
C SER A 1046 -23.01 20.63 -38.00
N GLY A 1047 -22.80 20.04 -36.81
CA GLY A 1047 -22.92 20.71 -35.51
C GLY A 1047 -24.36 20.85 -35.00
N HIS A 1048 -25.33 20.12 -35.56
CA HIS A 1048 -26.69 20.07 -35.02
C HIS A 1048 -26.81 18.94 -33.99
N ASN A 1049 -27.60 19.16 -32.93
CA ASN A 1049 -27.96 18.12 -31.98
C ASN A 1049 -28.59 16.93 -32.72
N ALA A 1050 -28.07 15.73 -32.48
CA ALA A 1050 -28.46 14.53 -33.21
C ALA A 1050 -28.39 13.27 -32.36
N GLY A 1051 -29.28 12.32 -32.65
CA GLY A 1051 -29.33 11.00 -32.01
C GLY A 1051 -30.38 10.09 -32.69
N PRO A 1052 -30.49 8.82 -32.29
CA PRO A 1052 -31.50 7.91 -32.81
C PRO A 1052 -32.93 8.43 -32.65
N GLY A 1053 -33.78 8.19 -33.66
CA GLY A 1053 -35.19 8.57 -33.65
C GLY A 1053 -35.54 9.69 -34.66
N ALA A 1054 -36.77 10.22 -34.56
CA ALA A 1054 -37.21 11.34 -35.39
C ALA A 1054 -36.54 12.65 -34.94
N ALA A 1055 -36.17 13.51 -35.89
CA ALA A 1055 -35.49 14.77 -35.62
C ALA A 1055 -36.25 15.63 -34.59
N PRO A 1056 -35.56 16.22 -33.58
CA PRO A 1056 -34.10 16.37 -33.46
C PRO A 1056 -33.33 15.14 -32.91
N GLY A 1057 -34.02 14.01 -32.67
CA GLY A 1057 -33.40 12.77 -32.19
C GLY A 1057 -33.25 12.70 -30.67
N ARG A 1058 -32.92 11.51 -30.17
CA ARG A 1058 -32.74 11.22 -28.74
C ARG A 1058 -31.70 12.13 -28.09
N THR A 1059 -32.04 12.70 -26.94
CA THR A 1059 -31.14 13.50 -26.10
C THR A 1059 -30.05 12.66 -25.43
N VAL A 1060 -28.78 12.85 -25.81
CA VAL A 1060 -27.61 12.17 -25.23
C VAL A 1060 -26.43 13.15 -25.11
N PRO A 1061 -25.77 13.31 -23.94
CA PRO A 1061 -24.54 14.08 -23.82
C PRO A 1061 -23.44 13.59 -24.77
N SER A 1062 -22.59 14.49 -25.25
CA SER A 1062 -21.36 14.10 -25.96
C SER A 1062 -20.26 13.71 -24.99
N VAL A 1063 -19.27 12.98 -25.51
CA VAL A 1063 -18.10 12.48 -24.78
C VAL A 1063 -16.87 12.87 -25.59
N SER A 1064 -15.79 13.28 -24.94
CA SER A 1064 -14.52 13.55 -25.62
C SER A 1064 -13.37 12.71 -25.07
N GLU A 1065 -12.39 12.47 -25.94
CA GLU A 1065 -11.08 11.91 -25.63
C GLU A 1065 -10.03 13.02 -25.62
N TRP A 1066 -9.09 12.92 -24.68
CA TRP A 1066 -7.95 13.81 -24.53
C TRP A 1066 -6.70 12.99 -24.23
N LEU A 1067 -5.59 13.32 -24.89
CA LEU A 1067 -4.31 12.65 -24.70
C LEU A 1067 -3.24 13.60 -24.17
N PRO A 1068 -2.32 13.12 -23.31
CA PRO A 1068 -1.11 13.85 -22.95
C PRO A 1068 -0.08 13.78 -24.10
N PRO A 1069 0.91 14.70 -24.13
CA PRO A 1069 2.03 14.60 -25.05
C PRO A 1069 2.91 13.38 -24.74
N ILE A 1070 3.40 12.73 -25.80
CA ILE A 1070 4.45 11.69 -25.72
C ILE A 1070 5.76 12.31 -25.19
N PRO A 1071 6.59 11.56 -24.44
CA PRO A 1071 7.93 12.03 -24.07
C PRO A 1071 8.80 12.30 -25.30
N GLN A 1072 9.63 13.35 -25.22
CA GLN A 1072 10.62 13.73 -26.24
C GLN A 1072 11.98 13.08 -25.94
#